data_AF-A0A956IAQ4-F1
#
_entry.id   AF-A0A956IAQ4-F1
#
_cell.length_a   1.000
_cell.length_b   1.000
_cell.length_c   1.000
_cell.angle_alpha   90.00
_cell.angle_beta   90.00
_cell.angle_gamma   90.00
#
_symmetry.space_group_name_H-M   'P 1'
#
loop_
_entity.id
_entity.type
_entity.pdbx_description
1 polymer ?
#
loop_
_entity_poly.entity_id
_entity_poly.type
_entity_poly.pdbx_seq_one_letter_code
_entity_poly.pdbx_strand_id
1 'polypeptide(L)'
;MRTAAFLAFFLSGASSLIFQSIWSRMLGRVFGASHIAISTTVTMFMAGLGLGAFLAGRYADKIKKPLLAYGVVEGLVGVWALLVPFLVSPEGWLAGVNAWLRNDIELWWVRLLLRFLVVAPILLVPTTLMGSSLPLLSRHFVSRASDAGKVGAWVGALYSVNTFGAVAGVALASFLLLPNLGVSTTNVVAASMNFALFALIFGFRRKLEAAGADAQVEAPKDEAAESSKEDDEKATKKSKKADAKKAAKKAAPVQETTAPEDAIAIPITPFARKVAFFAFAASGLASLCYEVVWTRALAMTIGSSYQSFSLILMTFLIGIAGGSAVASGAIQGKRLLPTAAIASFALVMLANASWGTENDWMTWLLLCGVFTLPIAVIWGAVAARRRSSFSTSVPVVPALLMLLSPACAALVNALSFEGRLSAIVAAVTLTVCAFLAITIALRRYPVLQLATMTLFIAVAAFVNYAYQDEIPCAFASLVAPIERLYDHVTLVRSFMWLTAALCLLPATVGMGAMFPLVLRIWTRGGGDVGRDVGNVYSGNTLGSILGAWLPGFVLMQTLGMEQTILIGMFVYLGVALLLLIASATEEKKEPKPEEAVVKKTDDLSDVDDEKEAAPTWYALTVYLLAPLIPPMVVILALLGWRPPEFLSGLRWNQSQMTLGVFRVSLASDACSDAWGEPDLVYYHDGLSTTVSVERWGRHYAMKNNGKVDASNGDDMPTQIMVAAYPLLMHEGGPENLDVAVVGFGSGVTVGTTLKFPVASVDVIELERAIPDASKYFQDVNGLDYVLP
;
A
#
# COMPACT_ATOMS: atom_id res chain seq x y z
N MET A 1 -11.97 -16.94 -20.79
CA MET A 1 -10.58 -17.34 -20.44
C MET A 1 -9.91 -16.34 -19.49
N ARG A 2 -9.77 -15.06 -19.87
CA ARG A 2 -9.16 -14.02 -19.02
C ARG A 2 -9.84 -13.91 -17.64
N THR A 3 -11.18 -13.91 -17.59
CA THR A 3 -11.96 -13.80 -16.35
C THR A 3 -11.64 -14.90 -15.34
N ALA A 4 -11.44 -16.15 -15.78
CA ALA A 4 -11.13 -17.26 -14.88
C ALA A 4 -9.75 -17.12 -14.23
N ALA A 5 -8.76 -16.59 -14.96
CA ALA A 5 -7.44 -16.32 -14.40
C ALA A 5 -7.44 -15.10 -13.48
N PHE A 6 -8.19 -14.04 -13.79
CA PHE A 6 -8.39 -12.92 -12.87
C PHE A 6 -9.09 -13.37 -11.59
N LEU A 7 -10.12 -14.21 -11.67
CA LEU A 7 -10.78 -14.79 -10.50
C LEU A 7 -9.83 -15.69 -9.70
N ALA A 8 -9.03 -16.51 -10.38
CA ALA A 8 -8.04 -17.36 -9.72
C ALA A 8 -6.99 -16.53 -8.97
N PHE A 9 -6.55 -15.41 -9.56
CA PHE A 9 -5.56 -14.53 -8.95
C PHE A 9 -6.16 -13.69 -7.81
N PHE A 10 -7.43 -13.29 -7.92
CA PHE A 10 -8.18 -12.70 -6.80
C PHE A 10 -8.27 -13.66 -5.60
N LEU A 11 -8.64 -14.92 -5.83
CA LEU A 11 -8.74 -15.91 -4.76
C LEU A 11 -7.37 -16.28 -4.17
N SER A 12 -6.31 -16.33 -4.99
CA SER A 12 -4.93 -16.53 -4.52
C SER A 12 -4.50 -15.38 -3.59
N GLY A 13 -4.74 -14.13 -3.99
CA GLY A 13 -4.52 -12.96 -3.15
C GLY A 13 -5.31 -13.01 -1.83
N ALA A 14 -6.59 -13.40 -1.89
CA ALA A 14 -7.43 -13.56 -0.70
C ALA A 14 -6.87 -14.60 0.27
N SER A 15 -6.54 -15.80 -0.22
CA SER A 15 -5.95 -16.86 0.61
C SER A 15 -4.62 -16.43 1.24
N SER A 16 -3.76 -15.74 0.48
CA SER A 16 -2.44 -15.29 0.94
C SER A 16 -2.53 -14.37 2.16
N LEU A 17 -3.48 -13.43 2.15
CA LEU A 17 -3.66 -12.48 3.26
C LEU A 17 -4.44 -13.09 4.43
N ILE A 18 -5.32 -14.07 4.18
CA ILE A 18 -5.89 -14.88 5.26
C ILE A 18 -4.77 -15.62 6.00
N PHE A 19 -3.82 -16.24 5.27
CA PHE A 19 -2.67 -16.90 5.89
C PHE A 19 -1.80 -15.93 6.69
N GLN A 20 -1.49 -14.76 6.13
CA GLN A 20 -0.70 -13.74 6.84
C GLN A 20 -1.35 -13.35 8.17
N SER A 21 -2.67 -13.10 8.18
CA SER A 21 -3.45 -12.80 9.38
C SER A 21 -3.43 -13.93 10.43
N ILE A 22 -3.55 -15.18 10.00
CA ILE A 22 -3.58 -16.35 10.89
C ILE A 22 -2.19 -16.65 11.45
N TRP A 23 -1.18 -16.72 10.59
CA TRP A 23 0.18 -17.13 10.98
C TRP A 23 0.83 -16.08 11.89
N SER A 24 0.56 -14.78 11.67
CA SER A 24 0.97 -13.72 12.62
C SER A 24 0.42 -13.96 14.02
N ARG A 25 -0.86 -14.35 14.12
CA ARG A 25 -1.52 -14.67 15.40
C ARG A 25 -0.98 -15.94 16.05
N MET A 26 -0.69 -16.98 15.25
CA MET A 26 -0.09 -18.22 15.76
C MET A 26 1.31 -17.95 16.34
N LEU A 27 2.15 -17.23 15.60
CA LEU A 27 3.50 -16.86 16.05
C LEU A 27 3.47 -15.96 17.29
N GLY A 28 2.50 -15.03 17.36
CA GLY A 28 2.32 -14.18 18.54
C GLY A 28 2.08 -14.97 19.83
N ARG A 29 1.40 -16.13 19.76
CA ARG A 29 1.20 -17.01 20.91
C ARG A 29 2.48 -17.73 21.36
N VAL A 30 3.39 -18.02 20.43
CA VAL A 30 4.64 -18.72 20.71
C VAL A 30 5.70 -17.76 21.25
N PHE A 31 5.89 -16.62 20.57
CA PHE A 31 7.00 -15.72 20.87
C PHE A 31 6.69 -14.72 21.99
N GLY A 32 5.42 -14.34 22.18
CA GLY A 32 5.08 -13.16 22.98
C GLY A 32 5.61 -11.88 22.32
N ALA A 33 5.03 -10.73 22.65
CA ALA A 33 5.19 -9.45 21.92
C ALA A 33 4.55 -9.45 20.52
N SER A 34 3.39 -8.79 20.42
CA SER A 34 2.60 -8.66 19.19
C SER A 34 3.38 -7.96 18.08
N HIS A 35 4.10 -6.87 18.37
CA HIS A 35 4.79 -6.08 17.36
C HIS A 35 5.98 -6.82 16.72
N ILE A 36 6.77 -7.56 17.51
CA ILE A 36 7.92 -8.34 17.00
C ILE A 36 7.42 -9.49 16.12
N ALA A 37 6.37 -10.20 16.56
CA ALA A 37 5.76 -11.28 15.78
C ALA A 37 5.14 -10.76 14.48
N ILE A 38 4.42 -9.63 14.53
CA ILE A 38 3.82 -8.98 13.35
C ILE A 38 4.92 -8.52 12.39
N SER A 39 5.91 -7.75 12.87
CA SER A 39 7.01 -7.25 12.04
C SER A 39 7.79 -8.40 11.41
N THR A 40 8.16 -9.42 12.20
CA THR A 40 8.83 -10.63 11.68
C THR A 40 7.99 -11.32 10.60
N THR A 41 6.68 -11.47 10.81
CA THR A 41 5.80 -12.11 9.84
C THR A 41 5.71 -11.30 8.55
N VAL A 42 5.48 -9.99 8.63
CA VAL A 42 5.44 -9.09 7.45
C VAL A 42 6.78 -9.12 6.71
N THR A 43 7.90 -9.02 7.44
CA THR A 43 9.25 -9.09 6.85
C THR A 43 9.48 -10.41 6.12
N MET A 44 9.10 -11.56 6.70
CA MET A 44 9.24 -12.86 6.06
C MET A 44 8.30 -13.07 4.88
N PHE A 45 7.07 -12.54 4.97
CA PHE A 45 6.14 -12.55 3.84
C PHE A 45 6.69 -11.75 2.68
N MET A 46 7.16 -10.52 2.92
CA MET A 46 7.79 -9.70 1.88
C MET A 46 9.06 -10.38 1.35
N ALA A 47 9.96 -10.85 2.21
CA ALA A 47 11.18 -11.55 1.81
C ALA A 47 10.90 -12.76 0.89
N GLY A 48 9.93 -13.60 1.25
CA GLY A 48 9.55 -14.72 0.41
C GLY A 48 8.86 -14.28 -0.88
N LEU A 49 7.92 -13.34 -0.85
CA LEU A 49 7.29 -12.81 -2.08
C LEU A 49 8.34 -12.29 -3.08
N GLY A 50 9.32 -11.54 -2.59
CA GLY A 50 10.42 -11.01 -3.39
C GLY A 50 11.33 -12.11 -3.94
N LEU A 51 11.72 -13.07 -3.09
CA LEU A 51 12.52 -14.23 -3.50
C LEU A 51 11.80 -15.09 -4.53
N GLY A 52 10.51 -15.35 -4.31
CA GLY A 52 9.63 -16.09 -5.19
C GLY A 52 9.52 -15.45 -6.56
N ALA A 53 9.29 -14.14 -6.60
CA ALA A 53 9.21 -13.40 -7.85
C ALA A 53 10.54 -13.40 -8.62
N PHE A 54 11.66 -13.30 -7.91
CA PHE A 54 12.99 -13.35 -8.51
C PHE A 54 13.33 -14.74 -9.09
N LEU A 55 13.11 -15.80 -8.31
CA LEU A 55 13.34 -17.17 -8.73
C LEU A 55 12.42 -17.54 -9.90
N ALA A 56 11.12 -17.30 -9.74
CA ALA A 56 10.14 -17.55 -10.79
C ALA A 56 10.43 -16.72 -12.03
N GLY A 57 10.82 -15.44 -11.91
CA GLY A 57 11.18 -14.62 -13.05
C GLY A 57 12.32 -15.22 -13.90
N ARG A 58 13.32 -15.86 -13.27
CA ARG A 58 14.42 -16.52 -14.00
C ARG A 58 14.02 -17.79 -14.75
N TYR A 59 12.99 -18.48 -14.27
CA TYR A 59 12.58 -19.79 -14.81
C TYR A 59 11.26 -19.75 -15.59
N ALA A 60 10.39 -18.76 -15.35
CA ALA A 60 9.07 -18.62 -15.95
C ALA A 60 9.14 -18.63 -17.48
N ASP A 61 10.14 -17.95 -18.04
CA ASP A 61 10.33 -17.86 -19.49
C ASP A 61 10.72 -19.21 -20.13
N LYS A 62 11.26 -20.15 -19.32
CA LYS A 62 11.61 -21.53 -19.74
C LYS A 62 10.48 -22.53 -19.56
N ILE A 63 9.44 -22.20 -18.80
CA ILE A 63 8.34 -23.12 -18.49
C ILE A 63 7.36 -23.16 -19.66
N LYS A 64 7.18 -24.36 -20.24
CA LYS A 64 6.28 -24.59 -21.39
C LYS A 64 4.80 -24.38 -21.04
N LYS A 65 4.41 -24.69 -19.80
CA LYS A 65 3.02 -24.63 -19.30
C LYS A 65 2.92 -23.76 -18.04
N PRO A 66 3.06 -22.43 -18.16
CA PRO A 66 3.13 -21.52 -17.02
C PRO A 66 1.85 -21.53 -16.18
N LEU A 67 0.67 -21.69 -16.81
CA LEU A 67 -0.61 -21.76 -16.10
C LEU A 67 -0.72 -23.02 -15.21
N LEU A 68 -0.22 -24.17 -15.69
CA LEU A 68 -0.19 -25.39 -14.88
C LEU A 68 0.82 -25.27 -13.74
N ALA A 69 1.99 -24.67 -14.00
CA ALA A 69 2.99 -24.40 -12.95
C ALA A 69 2.41 -23.52 -11.84
N TYR A 70 1.66 -22.47 -12.20
CA TYR A 70 0.92 -21.64 -11.25
C TYR A 70 -0.07 -22.47 -10.43
N GLY A 71 -0.89 -23.32 -11.07
CA GLY A 71 -1.80 -24.20 -10.33
C GLY A 71 -1.08 -25.11 -9.33
N VAL A 72 0.04 -25.73 -9.73
CA VAL A 72 0.84 -26.59 -8.84
C VAL A 72 1.39 -25.81 -7.64
N VAL A 73 1.88 -24.58 -7.88
CA VAL A 73 2.33 -23.67 -6.81
C VAL A 73 1.21 -23.42 -5.80
N GLU A 74 0.00 -23.10 -6.26
CA GLU A 74 -1.16 -22.90 -5.38
C GLU A 74 -1.46 -24.18 -4.56
N GLY A 75 -1.44 -25.35 -5.18
CA GLY A 75 -1.61 -26.63 -4.47
C GLY A 75 -0.56 -26.85 -3.38
N LEU A 76 0.71 -26.54 -3.65
CA LEU A 76 1.81 -26.65 -2.67
C LEU A 76 1.65 -25.65 -1.51
N VAL A 77 1.17 -24.44 -1.77
CA VAL A 77 0.82 -23.48 -0.72
C VAL A 77 -0.27 -24.05 0.19
N GLY A 78 -1.32 -24.65 -0.39
CA GLY A 78 -2.38 -25.33 0.37
C GLY A 78 -1.85 -26.46 1.25
N VAL A 79 -0.94 -27.29 0.75
CA VAL A 79 -0.28 -28.36 1.54
C VAL A 79 0.51 -27.76 2.69
N TRP A 80 1.34 -26.74 2.42
CA TRP A 80 2.15 -26.10 3.45
C TRP A 80 1.28 -25.47 4.54
N ALA A 81 0.18 -24.83 4.16
CA ALA A 81 -0.76 -24.22 5.09
C ALA A 81 -1.33 -25.24 6.08
N LEU A 82 -1.56 -26.50 5.68
CA LEU A 82 -2.00 -27.55 6.59
C LEU A 82 -0.90 -28.00 7.56
N LEU A 83 0.38 -27.82 7.21
CA LEU A 83 1.51 -28.17 8.08
C LEU A 83 1.82 -27.09 9.13
N VAL A 84 1.63 -25.82 8.82
CA VAL A 84 1.97 -24.67 9.71
C VAL A 84 1.39 -24.79 11.13
N PRO A 85 0.11 -25.16 11.35
CA PRO A 85 -0.44 -25.30 12.70
C PRO A 85 0.33 -26.28 13.60
N PHE A 86 0.91 -27.33 13.01
CA PHE A 86 1.73 -28.31 13.74
C PHE A 86 3.14 -27.80 14.01
N LEU A 87 3.70 -27.00 13.09
CA LEU A 87 5.03 -26.40 13.24
C LEU A 87 5.07 -25.27 14.26
N VAL A 88 3.95 -24.57 14.47
CA VAL A 88 3.82 -23.37 15.32
C VAL A 88 2.89 -23.64 16.51
N SER A 89 2.75 -24.89 16.95
CA SER A 89 1.91 -25.19 18.10
C SER A 89 2.50 -24.57 19.38
N PRO A 90 1.67 -23.98 20.27
CA PRO A 90 2.14 -23.38 21.52
C PRO A 90 2.83 -24.36 22.48
N GLU A 91 2.54 -25.65 22.34
CA GLU A 91 3.10 -26.75 23.14
C GLU A 91 4.17 -27.54 22.37
N GLY A 92 4.52 -27.09 21.16
CA GLY A 92 5.40 -27.80 20.25
C GLY A 92 6.88 -27.49 20.43
N TRP A 93 7.69 -28.07 19.54
CA TRP A 93 9.14 -27.88 19.50
C TRP A 93 9.54 -26.40 19.42
N LEU A 94 8.80 -25.58 18.67
CA LEU A 94 9.11 -24.16 18.48
C LEU A 94 8.98 -23.37 19.79
N ALA A 95 8.01 -23.73 20.64
CA ALA A 95 7.87 -23.15 21.96
C ALA A 95 9.03 -23.56 22.89
N GLY A 96 9.48 -24.81 22.80
CA GLY A 96 10.68 -25.30 23.49
C GLY A 96 11.95 -24.56 23.07
N VAL A 97 12.17 -24.38 21.75
CA VAL A 97 13.28 -23.56 21.23
C VAL A 97 13.17 -22.13 21.70
N ASN A 98 11.98 -21.54 21.71
CA ASN A 98 11.80 -20.17 22.19
C ASN A 98 12.06 -20.04 23.70
N ALA A 99 11.71 -21.04 24.51
CA ALA A 99 12.04 -21.07 25.93
C ALA A 99 13.55 -21.14 26.16
N TRP A 100 14.25 -22.03 25.44
CA TRP A 100 15.72 -22.11 25.45
C TRP A 100 16.37 -20.78 25.05
N LEU A 101 15.92 -20.17 23.93
CA LEU A 101 16.40 -18.84 23.53
C LEU A 101 16.14 -17.78 24.59
N ARG A 102 15.05 -17.87 25.36
CA ARG A 102 14.76 -16.92 26.44
C ARG A 102 15.69 -17.09 27.63
N ASN A 103 15.96 -18.32 28.02
CA ASN A 103 16.66 -18.61 29.27
C ASN A 103 18.19 -18.58 29.11
N ASP A 104 18.70 -18.99 27.95
CA ASP A 104 20.13 -19.25 27.76
C ASP A 104 20.85 -18.19 26.90
N ILE A 105 20.13 -17.33 26.17
CA ILE A 105 20.73 -16.30 25.31
C ILE A 105 20.49 -14.91 25.91
N GLU A 106 21.48 -14.35 26.61
CA GLU A 106 21.35 -13.04 27.26
C GLU A 106 21.24 -11.87 26.26
N LEU A 107 22.07 -11.86 25.21
CA LEU A 107 22.09 -10.78 24.22
C LEU A 107 20.77 -10.71 23.45
N TRP A 108 19.99 -9.66 23.73
CA TRP A 108 18.63 -9.49 23.21
C TRP A 108 18.56 -9.52 21.67
N TRP A 109 19.49 -8.87 20.97
CA TRP A 109 19.51 -8.81 19.51
C TRP A 109 19.87 -10.16 18.88
N VAL A 110 20.78 -10.92 19.49
CA VAL A 110 21.12 -12.29 19.07
C VAL A 110 19.90 -13.18 19.21
N ARG A 111 19.19 -13.08 20.35
CA ARG A 111 17.95 -13.81 20.60
C ARG A 111 16.88 -13.52 19.56
N LEU A 112 16.68 -12.25 19.20
CA LEU A 112 15.74 -11.85 18.15
C LEU A 112 16.16 -12.39 16.77
N LEU A 113 17.45 -12.31 16.43
CA LEU A 113 17.97 -12.86 15.18
C LEU A 113 17.77 -14.38 15.11
N LEU A 114 18.07 -15.12 16.18
CA LEU A 114 17.87 -16.58 16.21
C LEU A 114 16.39 -16.94 16.10
N ARG A 115 15.49 -16.23 16.79
CA ARG A 115 14.03 -16.42 16.62
C ARG A 115 13.61 -16.21 15.17
N PHE A 116 14.08 -15.12 14.55
CA PHE A 116 13.84 -14.82 13.15
C PHE A 116 14.31 -15.97 12.24
N LEU A 117 15.55 -16.45 12.43
CA LEU A 117 16.12 -17.54 11.63
C LEU A 117 15.39 -18.87 11.80
N VAL A 118 14.91 -19.21 13.00
CA VAL A 118 14.16 -20.45 13.26
C VAL A 118 12.78 -20.42 12.58
N VAL A 119 12.11 -19.27 12.56
CA VAL A 119 10.81 -19.10 11.90
C VAL A 119 10.94 -18.97 10.39
N ALA A 120 12.10 -18.54 9.89
CA ALA A 120 12.32 -18.25 8.48
C ALA A 120 11.89 -19.39 7.54
N PRO A 121 12.26 -20.67 7.74
CA PRO A 121 11.84 -21.74 6.84
C PRO A 121 10.32 -21.96 6.85
N ILE A 122 9.67 -21.77 8.00
CA ILE A 122 8.22 -21.97 8.17
C ILE A 122 7.45 -20.96 7.31
N LEU A 123 7.92 -19.71 7.26
CA LEU A 123 7.25 -18.63 6.54
C LEU A 123 7.79 -18.40 5.13
N LEU A 124 9.11 -18.45 4.91
CA LEU A 124 9.73 -18.14 3.61
C LEU A 124 9.35 -19.15 2.53
N VAL A 125 9.22 -20.44 2.85
CA VAL A 125 8.86 -21.46 1.84
C VAL A 125 7.50 -21.17 1.20
N PRO A 126 6.38 -21.05 1.94
CA PRO A 126 5.08 -20.80 1.34
C PRO A 126 5.01 -19.41 0.71
N THR A 127 5.66 -18.40 1.28
CA THR A 127 5.62 -17.03 0.73
C THR A 127 6.47 -16.90 -0.53
N THR A 128 7.56 -17.69 -0.66
CA THR A 128 8.31 -17.86 -1.93
C THR A 128 7.44 -18.49 -3.00
N LEU A 129 6.63 -19.49 -2.65
CA LEU A 129 5.66 -20.06 -3.58
C LEU A 129 4.62 -19.01 -4.00
N MET A 130 4.02 -18.28 -3.05
CA MET A 130 3.08 -17.18 -3.34
C MET A 130 3.70 -16.10 -4.25
N GLY A 131 4.98 -15.76 -4.04
CA GLY A 131 5.70 -14.76 -4.84
C GLY A 131 5.93 -15.18 -6.30
N SER A 132 5.89 -16.48 -6.58
CA SER A 132 6.09 -17.00 -7.94
C SER A 132 4.90 -16.77 -8.87
N SER A 133 3.72 -16.48 -8.32
CA SER A 133 2.45 -16.42 -9.06
C SER A 133 2.43 -15.33 -10.12
N LEU A 134 2.93 -14.12 -9.82
CA LEU A 134 2.86 -12.99 -10.74
C LEU A 134 3.78 -13.16 -11.98
N PRO A 135 5.06 -13.57 -11.87
CA PRO A 135 5.89 -13.86 -13.04
C PRO A 135 5.33 -14.98 -13.93
N LEU A 136 4.81 -16.05 -13.32
CA LEU A 136 4.22 -17.18 -14.06
C LEU A 136 2.98 -16.76 -14.87
N LEU A 137 2.07 -16.01 -14.27
CA LEU A 137 0.87 -15.54 -14.96
C LEU A 137 1.18 -14.47 -16.00
N SER A 138 2.13 -13.56 -15.71
CA SER A 138 2.54 -12.52 -16.65
C SER A 138 3.05 -13.12 -17.96
N ARG A 139 3.86 -14.19 -17.88
CA ARG A 139 4.36 -14.91 -19.06
C ARG A 139 3.26 -15.55 -19.91
N HIS A 140 2.14 -15.94 -19.30
CA HIS A 140 0.99 -16.52 -20.00
C HIS A 140 0.17 -15.47 -20.76
N PHE A 141 -0.03 -14.29 -20.16
CA PHE A 141 -0.86 -13.23 -20.75
C PHE A 141 -0.13 -12.30 -21.71
N VAL A 142 1.19 -12.24 -21.63
CA VAL A 142 2.03 -11.36 -22.45
C VAL A 142 3.09 -12.20 -23.14
N SER A 143 2.87 -12.53 -24.41
CA SER A 143 3.73 -13.45 -25.16
C SER A 143 4.30 -12.88 -26.47
N ARG A 144 3.90 -11.68 -26.90
CA ARG A 144 4.39 -11.05 -28.15
C ARG A 144 5.22 -9.79 -27.87
N ALA A 145 6.20 -9.52 -28.74
CA ALA A 145 6.98 -8.28 -28.72
C ALA A 145 6.10 -7.03 -29.01
N SER A 146 5.01 -7.20 -29.77
CA SER A 146 4.02 -6.15 -30.07
C SER A 146 3.26 -5.64 -28.84
N ASP A 147 3.33 -6.35 -27.71
CA ASP A 147 2.63 -5.98 -26.47
C ASP A 147 3.50 -5.19 -25.48
N ALA A 148 4.76 -4.85 -25.84
CA ALA A 148 5.73 -4.17 -24.97
C ALA A 148 5.14 -2.93 -24.25
N GLY A 149 4.42 -2.05 -24.98
CA GLY A 149 3.79 -0.87 -24.40
C GLY A 149 2.54 -1.15 -23.54
N LYS A 150 1.99 -2.36 -23.59
CA LYS A 150 0.77 -2.80 -22.88
C LYS A 150 1.07 -3.71 -21.69
N VAL A 151 2.30 -4.22 -21.56
CA VAL A 151 2.72 -5.11 -20.47
C VAL A 151 2.43 -4.49 -19.10
N GLY A 152 2.86 -3.24 -18.89
CA GLY A 152 2.64 -2.52 -17.63
C GLY A 152 1.17 -2.48 -17.23
N ALA A 153 0.27 -2.27 -18.18
CA ALA A 153 -1.16 -2.21 -17.90
C ALA A 153 -1.81 -3.59 -17.64
N TRP A 154 -1.37 -4.63 -18.33
CA TRP A 154 -1.89 -5.99 -18.09
C TRP A 154 -1.38 -6.57 -16.77
N VAL A 155 -0.07 -6.45 -16.53
CA VAL A 155 0.56 -6.92 -15.30
C VAL A 155 0.09 -6.09 -14.10
N GLY A 156 -0.08 -4.77 -14.27
CA GLY A 156 -0.68 -3.91 -13.26
C GLY A 156 -2.16 -4.24 -12.96
N ALA A 157 -2.95 -4.61 -13.96
CA ALA A 157 -4.31 -5.09 -13.75
C ALA A 157 -4.35 -6.42 -13.01
N LEU A 158 -3.44 -7.37 -13.33
CA LEU A 158 -3.29 -8.61 -12.58
C LEU A 158 -2.92 -8.30 -11.12
N TYR A 159 -1.90 -7.47 -10.90
CA TYR A 159 -1.46 -7.06 -9.57
C TYR A 159 -2.61 -6.43 -8.78
N SER A 160 -3.36 -5.51 -9.38
CA SER A 160 -4.54 -4.89 -8.77
C SER A 160 -5.60 -5.92 -8.35
N VAL A 161 -5.95 -6.87 -9.21
CA VAL A 161 -6.96 -7.89 -8.91
C VAL A 161 -6.51 -8.82 -7.78
N ASN A 162 -5.23 -9.20 -7.76
CA ASN A 162 -4.68 -9.96 -6.63
C ASN A 162 -4.72 -9.15 -5.34
N THR A 163 -4.34 -7.88 -5.37
CA THR A 163 -4.33 -7.01 -4.19
C THR A 163 -5.76 -6.73 -3.69
N PHE A 164 -6.76 -6.55 -4.57
CA PHE A 164 -8.17 -6.50 -4.15
C PHE A 164 -8.65 -7.83 -3.56
N GLY A 165 -8.19 -8.96 -4.11
CA GLY A 165 -8.36 -10.27 -3.50
C GLY A 165 -7.81 -10.30 -2.08
N ALA A 166 -6.60 -9.78 -1.90
CA ALA A 166 -5.91 -9.63 -0.63
C ALA A 166 -6.73 -8.83 0.39
N VAL A 167 -7.29 -7.68 -0.03
CA VAL A 167 -8.22 -6.86 0.78
C VAL A 167 -9.44 -7.69 1.21
N ALA A 168 -10.06 -8.40 0.28
CA ALA A 168 -11.19 -9.27 0.60
C ALA A 168 -10.80 -10.40 1.55
N GLY A 169 -9.58 -10.95 1.43
CA GLY A 169 -9.01 -11.92 2.34
C GLY A 169 -8.84 -11.39 3.77
N VAL A 170 -8.26 -10.19 3.94
CA VAL A 170 -8.15 -9.53 5.26
C VAL A 170 -9.53 -9.27 5.84
N ALA A 171 -10.46 -8.73 5.04
CA ALA A 171 -11.82 -8.45 5.50
C ALA A 171 -12.53 -9.74 5.97
N LEU A 172 -12.45 -10.79 5.15
CA LEU A 172 -13.04 -12.09 5.42
C LEU A 172 -12.40 -12.74 6.66
N ALA A 173 -11.07 -12.75 6.78
CA ALA A 173 -10.38 -13.28 7.94
C ALA A 173 -10.76 -12.51 9.22
N SER A 174 -10.65 -11.18 9.19
CA SER A 174 -10.69 -10.34 10.39
C SER A 174 -12.09 -10.11 10.95
N PHE A 175 -13.09 -9.99 10.08
CA PHE A 175 -14.45 -9.63 10.49
C PHE A 175 -15.43 -10.81 10.44
N LEU A 176 -15.12 -11.89 9.73
CA LEU A 176 -16.03 -13.02 9.56
C LEU A 176 -15.44 -14.35 10.02
N LEU A 177 -14.32 -14.81 9.47
CA LEU A 177 -13.84 -16.17 9.73
C LEU A 177 -13.22 -16.30 11.13
N LEU A 178 -12.32 -15.41 11.53
CA LEU A 178 -11.66 -15.53 12.84
C LEU A 178 -12.61 -15.38 14.03
N PRO A 179 -13.55 -14.41 14.04
CA PRO A 179 -14.51 -14.28 15.15
C PRO A 179 -15.45 -15.49 15.26
N ASN A 180 -15.87 -16.09 14.14
CA ASN A 180 -16.89 -17.14 14.13
C ASN A 180 -16.34 -18.58 14.10
N LEU A 181 -15.20 -18.81 13.45
CA LEU A 181 -14.64 -20.16 13.21
C LEU A 181 -13.34 -20.41 13.98
N GLY A 182 -12.71 -19.38 14.53
CA GLY A 182 -11.41 -19.47 15.18
C GLY A 182 -10.24 -19.71 14.22
N VAL A 183 -9.03 -19.81 14.77
CA VAL A 183 -7.77 -19.80 14.01
C VAL A 183 -7.59 -21.07 13.16
N SER A 184 -7.80 -22.26 13.72
CA SER A 184 -7.53 -23.54 13.04
C SER A 184 -8.46 -23.77 11.85
N THR A 185 -9.77 -23.56 12.05
CA THR A 185 -10.78 -23.74 10.99
C THR A 185 -10.58 -22.74 9.86
N THR A 186 -10.29 -21.48 10.19
CA THR A 186 -9.96 -20.46 9.18
C THR A 186 -8.77 -20.88 8.32
N ASN A 187 -7.74 -21.49 8.91
CA ASN A 187 -6.56 -21.98 8.18
C ASN A 187 -6.92 -23.10 7.20
N VAL A 188 -7.80 -24.02 7.59
CA VAL A 188 -8.29 -25.10 6.70
C VAL A 188 -9.15 -24.54 5.57
N VAL A 189 -10.01 -23.54 5.84
CA VAL A 189 -10.80 -22.85 4.82
C VAL A 189 -9.88 -22.21 3.78
N ALA A 190 -8.86 -21.46 4.22
CA ALA A 190 -7.89 -20.85 3.32
C ALA A 190 -7.11 -21.89 2.50
N ALA A 191 -6.61 -22.97 3.12
CA ALA A 191 -5.96 -24.07 2.40
C ALA A 191 -6.87 -24.72 1.35
N SER A 192 -8.15 -24.88 1.68
CA SER A 192 -9.17 -25.40 0.76
C SER A 192 -9.38 -24.49 -0.46
N MET A 193 -9.25 -23.16 -0.30
CA MET A 193 -9.29 -22.22 -1.41
C MET A 193 -8.14 -22.48 -2.40
N ASN A 194 -6.90 -22.70 -1.92
CA ASN A 194 -5.78 -22.99 -2.80
C ASN A 194 -5.90 -24.36 -3.49
N PHE A 195 -6.42 -25.39 -2.80
CA PHE A 195 -6.72 -26.67 -3.44
C PHE A 195 -7.80 -26.55 -4.51
N ALA A 196 -8.84 -25.76 -4.26
CA ALA A 196 -9.88 -25.48 -5.25
C ALA A 196 -9.31 -24.76 -6.48
N LEU A 197 -8.38 -23.82 -6.28
CA LEU A 197 -7.66 -23.15 -7.36
C LEU A 197 -6.82 -24.13 -8.18
N PHE A 198 -6.04 -24.99 -7.53
CA PHE A 198 -5.29 -26.04 -8.20
C PHE A 198 -6.22 -26.93 -9.03
N ALA A 199 -7.32 -27.41 -8.45
CA ALA A 199 -8.29 -28.28 -9.13
C ALA A 199 -8.93 -27.58 -10.34
N LEU A 200 -9.31 -26.31 -10.21
CA LEU A 200 -9.88 -25.51 -11.28
C LEU A 200 -8.88 -25.32 -12.44
N ILE A 201 -7.65 -24.93 -12.12
CA ILE A 201 -6.61 -24.72 -13.14
C ILE A 201 -6.27 -26.04 -13.83
N PHE A 202 -6.09 -27.13 -13.06
CA PHE A 202 -5.76 -28.44 -13.58
C PHE A 202 -6.88 -29.03 -14.43
N GLY A 203 -8.13 -28.94 -13.97
CA GLY A 203 -9.31 -29.50 -14.64
C GLY A 203 -9.65 -28.75 -15.93
N PHE A 204 -9.54 -27.43 -15.94
CA PHE A 204 -9.84 -26.62 -17.13
C PHE A 204 -8.63 -26.37 -18.03
N ARG A 205 -7.43 -26.89 -17.71
CA ARG A 205 -6.18 -26.60 -18.45
C ARG A 205 -6.29 -26.76 -19.96
N ARG A 206 -6.97 -27.80 -20.46
CA ARG A 206 -7.08 -28.04 -21.91
C ARG A 206 -7.98 -27.01 -22.61
N LYS A 207 -9.09 -26.63 -21.98
CA LYS A 207 -9.99 -25.57 -22.47
C LYS A 207 -9.34 -24.19 -22.32
N LEU A 208 -8.56 -23.99 -21.25
CA LEU A 208 -7.78 -22.78 -21.01
C LEU A 208 -6.64 -22.63 -22.03
N GLU A 209 -5.93 -23.72 -22.36
CA GLU A 209 -4.88 -23.72 -23.40
C GLU A 209 -5.47 -23.56 -24.81
N ALA A 210 -6.60 -24.21 -25.13
CA ALA A 210 -7.25 -24.13 -26.45
C ALA A 210 -7.93 -22.77 -26.73
N ALA A 211 -8.65 -22.21 -25.77
CA ALA A 211 -9.28 -20.88 -25.92
C ALA A 211 -8.25 -19.74 -26.04
N GLY A 212 -7.02 -19.98 -25.57
CA GLY A 212 -5.90 -19.05 -25.74
C GLY A 212 -5.34 -19.07 -27.15
N ALA A 213 -5.51 -20.17 -27.89
CA ALA A 213 -5.10 -20.33 -29.28
C ALA A 213 -6.16 -19.81 -30.27
N ASP A 214 -7.45 -19.96 -29.99
CA ASP A 214 -8.53 -19.46 -30.88
C ASP A 214 -8.67 -17.93 -30.84
N ALA A 215 -8.49 -17.29 -29.67
CA ALA A 215 -8.44 -15.83 -29.56
C ALA A 215 -7.17 -15.21 -30.21
N GLN A 216 -6.26 -16.02 -30.75
CA GLN A 216 -5.06 -15.59 -31.47
C GLN A 216 -5.24 -15.50 -33.00
N VAL A 217 -6.41 -15.89 -33.54
CA VAL A 217 -6.68 -15.93 -34.99
C VAL A 217 -7.70 -14.86 -35.46
N GLU A 218 -8.56 -14.33 -34.58
CA GLU A 218 -9.53 -13.28 -34.97
C GLU A 218 -8.90 -11.87 -34.95
N ALA A 219 -8.15 -11.54 -36.00
CA ALA A 219 -8.20 -10.19 -36.56
C ALA A 219 -9.54 -10.03 -37.32
N PRO A 220 -10.15 -8.83 -37.39
CA PRO A 220 -11.35 -8.64 -38.18
C PRO A 220 -11.02 -8.98 -39.62
N LYS A 221 -11.66 -10.02 -40.18
CA LYS A 221 -11.79 -10.11 -41.62
C LYS A 221 -12.86 -9.09 -41.97
N ASP A 222 -12.46 -8.02 -42.64
CA ASP A 222 -13.40 -7.08 -43.23
C ASP A 222 -14.38 -7.85 -44.12
N GLU A 223 -15.65 -7.79 -43.72
CA GLU A 223 -16.79 -8.15 -44.54
C GLU A 223 -16.87 -7.16 -45.70
N ALA A 224 -16.23 -7.49 -46.81
CA ALA A 224 -16.50 -6.89 -48.11
C ALA A 224 -16.10 -7.87 -49.22
N ALA A 225 -17.02 -8.79 -49.57
CA ALA A 225 -17.26 -9.26 -50.93
C ALA A 225 -18.19 -10.49 -50.91
N GLU A 226 -19.49 -10.27 -50.67
CA GLU A 226 -20.50 -11.09 -51.34
C GLU A 226 -20.76 -10.45 -52.71
N SER A 227 -20.15 -10.99 -53.77
CA SER A 227 -20.85 -11.16 -55.04
C SER A 227 -20.06 -12.08 -56.00
N SER A 228 -20.78 -13.08 -56.47
CA SER A 228 -20.65 -13.70 -57.80
C SER A 228 -19.62 -14.81 -58.04
N LYS A 229 -20.21 -15.98 -58.35
CA LYS A 229 -19.83 -17.01 -59.36
C LYS A 229 -19.02 -18.24 -58.89
N GLU A 230 -19.80 -19.29 -58.63
CA GLU A 230 -19.85 -20.58 -59.36
C GLU A 230 -18.63 -21.03 -60.20
N ASP A 231 -18.33 -22.32 -60.02
CA ASP A 231 -17.68 -23.30 -60.90
C ASP A 231 -16.20 -23.03 -61.28
N ASP A 232 -15.27 -24.00 -61.33
CA ASP A 232 -15.43 -25.40 -61.67
C ASP A 232 -14.24 -26.24 -61.13
N GLU A 233 -14.47 -27.55 -61.14
CA GLU A 233 -13.64 -28.64 -60.63
C GLU A 233 -12.37 -28.97 -61.47
N LYS A 234 -11.40 -29.60 -60.79
CA LYS A 234 -10.49 -30.67 -61.26
C LYS A 234 -9.15 -30.39 -61.96
N ALA A 235 -8.16 -31.06 -61.34
CA ALA A 235 -6.97 -31.72 -61.91
C ALA A 235 -5.81 -30.77 -62.34
N THR A 236 -4.54 -31.03 -62.06
CA THR A 236 -3.84 -32.30 -61.94
C THR A 236 -2.47 -32.10 -61.27
N LYS A 237 -2.00 -33.14 -60.58
CA LYS A 237 -0.62 -33.40 -60.16
C LYS A 237 0.41 -33.15 -61.30
N LYS A 238 1.48 -32.39 -61.01
CA LYS A 238 2.91 -32.72 -61.25
C LYS A 238 3.76 -31.46 -61.14
N SER A 239 4.57 -31.35 -60.09
CA SER A 239 5.97 -30.86 -60.16
C SER A 239 6.55 -30.76 -58.75
N LYS A 240 6.80 -31.92 -58.12
CA LYS A 240 7.80 -31.99 -57.05
C LYS A 240 9.17 -31.93 -57.73
N LYS A 241 9.81 -30.75 -57.76
CA LYS A 241 11.29 -30.51 -57.70
C LYS A 241 11.78 -29.20 -58.32
N ALA A 242 10.94 -28.24 -58.69
CA ALA A 242 11.41 -26.96 -59.26
C ALA A 242 11.19 -25.69 -58.39
N ASP A 243 10.46 -25.75 -57.28
CA ASP A 243 10.08 -24.53 -56.52
C ASP A 243 10.96 -24.19 -55.32
N ALA A 244 12.04 -24.93 -55.07
CA ALA A 244 12.97 -24.61 -53.97
C ALA A 244 13.94 -23.45 -54.30
N LYS A 245 13.95 -22.94 -55.54
CA LYS A 245 14.89 -21.88 -55.97
C LYS A 245 14.23 -20.63 -56.56
N LYS A 246 12.89 -20.57 -56.63
CA LYS A 246 12.12 -19.38 -57.04
C LYS A 246 11.40 -18.69 -55.87
N ALA A 247 11.36 -19.34 -54.69
CA ALA A 247 10.84 -18.77 -53.44
C ALA A 247 11.81 -17.79 -52.74
N ALA A 248 13.05 -17.64 -53.22
CA ALA A 248 14.05 -16.73 -52.63
C ALA A 248 14.13 -15.36 -53.33
N LYS A 249 13.28 -15.07 -54.33
CA LYS A 249 13.37 -13.81 -55.11
C LYS A 249 12.04 -13.10 -55.37
N LYS A 250 11.02 -13.39 -54.56
CA LYS A 250 9.76 -12.61 -54.51
C LYS A 250 9.34 -12.38 -53.06
N ALA A 251 10.28 -11.90 -52.24
CA ALA A 251 9.91 -11.14 -51.06
C ALA A 251 9.34 -9.82 -51.59
N ALA A 252 8.01 -9.79 -51.77
CA ALA A 252 7.29 -8.54 -51.93
C ALA A 252 7.67 -7.64 -50.74
N PRO A 253 7.83 -6.32 -50.96
CA PRO A 253 8.06 -5.42 -49.85
C PRO A 253 6.90 -5.63 -48.87
N VAL A 254 7.24 -5.88 -47.61
CA VAL A 254 6.27 -5.84 -46.52
C VAL A 254 5.62 -4.47 -46.64
N GLN A 255 4.37 -4.44 -47.12
CA GLN A 255 3.56 -3.24 -47.02
C GLN A 255 3.52 -2.92 -45.54
N GLU A 256 4.16 -1.81 -45.17
CA GLU A 256 3.98 -1.15 -43.89
C GLU A 256 2.49 -0.89 -43.74
N THR A 257 1.80 -1.80 -43.05
CA THR A 257 0.53 -1.48 -42.44
C THR A 257 0.82 -0.31 -41.50
N THR A 258 0.35 0.87 -41.87
CA THR A 258 0.42 2.09 -41.09
C THR A 258 0.12 1.77 -39.64
N ALA A 259 1.14 1.95 -38.79
CA ALA A 259 0.98 1.79 -37.36
C ALA A 259 -0.14 2.73 -36.88
N PRO A 260 -0.99 2.32 -35.92
CA PRO A 260 -1.99 3.22 -35.36
C PRO A 260 -1.31 4.51 -34.88
N GLU A 261 -1.87 5.68 -35.17
CA GLU A 261 -1.37 7.04 -34.79
C GLU A 261 -1.03 7.21 -33.29
N ASP A 262 -1.37 6.26 -32.43
CA ASP A 262 -0.96 6.19 -31.02
C ASP A 262 0.46 5.64 -30.79
N ALA A 263 1.22 5.31 -31.84
CA ALA A 263 2.49 4.56 -31.79
C ALA A 263 3.78 5.39 -31.86
N ILE A 264 3.79 6.67 -31.48
CA ILE A 264 5.05 7.38 -31.22
C ILE A 264 5.62 6.87 -29.88
N ALA A 265 6.36 5.77 -29.94
CA ALA A 265 7.07 5.24 -28.78
C ALA A 265 8.35 6.07 -28.57
N ILE A 266 8.28 7.07 -27.69
CA ILE A 266 9.45 7.86 -27.28
C ILE A 266 10.54 6.89 -26.81
N PRO A 267 11.75 6.92 -27.40
CA PRO A 267 12.81 5.97 -27.08
C PRO A 267 13.37 6.22 -25.67
N ILE A 268 13.03 5.34 -24.72
CA ILE A 268 13.48 5.43 -23.33
C ILE A 268 14.96 5.06 -23.21
N THR A 269 15.78 5.97 -22.67
CA THR A 269 17.23 5.79 -22.49
C THR A 269 17.57 4.70 -21.46
N PRO A 270 18.72 4.01 -21.57
CA PRO A 270 19.17 3.04 -20.56
C PRO A 270 19.33 3.65 -19.17
N PHE A 271 19.71 4.93 -19.09
CA PHE A 271 19.81 5.68 -17.85
C PHE A 271 18.43 5.81 -17.19
N ALA A 272 17.41 6.27 -17.93
CA ALA A 272 16.05 6.42 -17.41
C ALA A 272 15.45 5.09 -16.91
N ARG A 273 15.75 3.96 -17.56
CA ARG A 273 15.32 2.63 -17.08
C ARG A 273 15.95 2.24 -15.75
N LYS A 274 17.26 2.48 -15.59
CA LYS A 274 17.96 2.22 -14.31
C LYS A 274 17.40 3.12 -13.21
N VAL A 275 17.22 4.41 -13.48
CA VAL A 275 16.62 5.35 -12.53
C VAL A 275 15.21 4.92 -12.15
N ALA A 276 14.36 4.52 -13.09
CA ALA A 276 13.01 4.00 -12.80
C ALA A 276 13.02 2.74 -11.92
N PHE A 277 13.98 1.83 -12.13
CA PHE A 277 14.15 0.66 -11.27
C PHE A 277 14.56 1.03 -9.83
N PHE A 278 15.57 1.88 -9.68
CA PHE A 278 16.00 2.35 -8.36
C PHE A 278 14.93 3.19 -7.66
N ALA A 279 14.19 4.00 -8.42
CA ALA A 279 13.04 4.75 -7.93
C ALA A 279 11.98 3.83 -7.33
N PHE A 280 11.69 2.71 -8.01
CA PHE A 280 10.74 1.73 -7.51
C PHE A 280 11.25 1.02 -6.26
N ALA A 281 12.53 0.62 -6.23
CA ALA A 281 13.16 0.04 -5.04
C ALA A 281 13.12 0.99 -3.82
N ALA A 282 13.47 2.26 -4.02
CA ALA A 282 13.43 3.29 -2.97
C ALA A 282 11.98 3.60 -2.52
N SER A 283 11.03 3.60 -3.45
CA SER A 283 9.60 3.71 -3.14
C SER A 283 9.11 2.54 -2.27
N GLY A 284 9.58 1.32 -2.52
CA GLY A 284 9.31 0.17 -1.65
C GLY A 284 9.74 0.41 -0.20
N LEU A 285 10.92 0.99 0.01
CA LEU A 285 11.41 1.36 1.35
C LEU A 285 10.55 2.44 1.99
N ALA A 286 10.32 3.55 1.30
CA ALA A 286 9.58 4.69 1.86
C ALA A 286 8.09 4.37 2.08
N SER A 287 7.47 3.57 1.21
CA SER A 287 6.05 3.15 1.35
C SER A 287 5.81 2.33 2.61
N LEU A 288 6.62 1.31 2.86
CA LEU A 288 6.50 0.48 4.08
C LEU A 288 6.92 1.26 5.33
N CYS A 289 7.85 2.21 5.19
CA CYS A 289 8.18 3.13 6.27
C CYS A 289 6.97 3.95 6.69
N TYR A 290 6.25 4.52 5.72
CA TYR A 290 5.00 5.24 6.00
C TYR A 290 3.91 4.33 6.57
N GLU A 291 3.76 3.10 6.06
CA GLU A 291 2.78 2.15 6.61
C GLU A 291 3.01 1.93 8.11
N VAL A 292 4.26 1.73 8.55
CA VAL A 292 4.60 1.51 9.96
C VAL A 292 4.33 2.76 10.80
N VAL A 293 4.78 3.94 10.36
CA VAL A 293 4.59 5.19 11.10
C VAL A 293 3.11 5.55 11.20
N TRP A 294 2.36 5.49 10.11
CA TRP A 294 0.92 5.77 10.12
C TRP A 294 0.14 4.76 10.95
N THR A 295 0.54 3.48 10.93
CA THR A 295 -0.08 2.47 11.81
C THR A 295 0.10 2.83 13.28
N ARG A 296 1.29 3.31 13.67
CA ARG A 296 1.56 3.76 15.04
C ARG A 296 0.77 5.02 15.40
N ALA A 297 0.78 6.03 14.54
CA ALA A 297 0.05 7.28 14.77
C ALA A 297 -1.48 7.05 14.86
N LEU A 298 -2.05 6.27 13.93
CA LEU A 298 -3.48 5.94 13.94
C LEU A 298 -3.88 5.04 15.12
N ALA A 299 -2.99 4.20 15.62
CA ALA A 299 -3.27 3.35 16.78
C ALA A 299 -3.56 4.17 18.05
N MET A 300 -3.09 5.42 18.14
CA MET A 300 -3.42 6.34 19.24
C MET A 300 -4.85 6.90 19.15
N THR A 301 -5.40 6.96 17.93
CA THR A 301 -6.75 7.49 17.67
C THR A 301 -7.80 6.38 17.65
N ILE A 302 -7.59 5.36 16.80
CA ILE A 302 -8.55 4.28 16.57
C ILE A 302 -8.16 2.98 17.33
N GLY A 303 -7.20 3.06 18.25
CA GLY A 303 -6.78 1.96 19.10
C GLY A 303 -5.83 0.95 18.42
N SER A 304 -5.17 0.14 19.25
CA SER A 304 -4.17 -0.87 18.86
C SER A 304 -4.73 -2.28 18.65
N SER A 305 -6.04 -2.41 18.48
CA SER A 305 -6.69 -3.72 18.32
C SER A 305 -6.31 -4.36 16.99
N TYR A 306 -6.43 -5.69 16.91
CA TYR A 306 -6.27 -6.41 15.64
C TYR A 306 -7.26 -5.93 14.55
N GLN A 307 -8.46 -5.48 14.95
CA GLN A 307 -9.44 -4.93 14.00
C GLN A 307 -8.96 -3.60 13.44
N SER A 308 -8.43 -2.71 14.29
CA SER A 308 -7.84 -1.43 13.89
C SER A 308 -6.67 -1.65 12.92
N PHE A 309 -5.77 -2.59 13.24
CA PHE A 309 -4.69 -2.99 12.32
C PHE A 309 -5.22 -3.52 10.99
N SER A 310 -6.28 -4.34 11.00
CA SER A 310 -6.89 -4.87 9.78
C SER A 310 -7.51 -3.77 8.92
N LEU A 311 -8.16 -2.76 9.52
CA LEU A 311 -8.69 -1.61 8.80
C LEU A 311 -7.58 -0.79 8.13
N ILE A 312 -6.49 -0.52 8.85
CA ILE A 312 -5.32 0.21 8.32
C ILE A 312 -4.71 -0.56 7.15
N LEU A 313 -4.43 -1.85 7.32
CA LEU A 313 -3.87 -2.71 6.27
C LEU A 313 -4.80 -2.79 5.06
N MET A 314 -6.11 -2.97 5.26
CA MET A 314 -7.09 -2.97 4.18
C MET A 314 -7.06 -1.65 3.41
N THR A 315 -7.06 -0.51 4.10
CA THR A 315 -6.99 0.80 3.46
C THR A 315 -5.73 0.96 2.63
N PHE A 316 -4.59 0.58 3.18
CA PHE A 316 -3.30 0.64 2.48
C PHE A 316 -3.32 -0.20 1.19
N LEU A 317 -3.85 -1.43 1.27
CA LEU A 317 -3.99 -2.34 0.13
C LEU A 317 -5.05 -1.87 -0.88
N ILE A 318 -6.15 -1.26 -0.44
CA ILE A 318 -7.14 -0.64 -1.33
C ILE A 318 -6.48 0.48 -2.14
N GLY A 319 -5.66 1.31 -1.49
CA GLY A 319 -4.89 2.34 -2.18
C GLY A 319 -3.96 1.75 -3.23
N ILE A 320 -3.14 0.76 -2.86
CA ILE A 320 -2.24 0.09 -3.82
C ILE A 320 -3.00 -0.56 -4.98
N ALA A 321 -4.09 -1.28 -4.69
CA ALA A 321 -4.89 -1.96 -5.71
C ALA A 321 -5.59 -0.96 -6.63
N GLY A 322 -6.18 0.09 -6.07
CA GLY A 322 -6.86 1.17 -6.77
C GLY A 322 -5.89 1.97 -7.64
N GLY A 323 -4.74 2.37 -7.10
CA GLY A 323 -3.67 3.04 -7.83
C GLY A 323 -3.16 2.24 -9.02
N SER A 324 -2.92 0.94 -8.83
CA SER A 324 -2.50 0.04 -9.91
C SER A 324 -3.58 -0.12 -10.97
N ALA A 325 -4.85 -0.25 -10.58
CA ALA A 325 -5.99 -0.29 -11.51
C ALA A 325 -6.11 1.00 -12.32
N VAL A 326 -6.01 2.15 -11.65
CA VAL A 326 -6.16 3.47 -12.27
C VAL A 326 -5.03 3.74 -13.25
N ALA A 327 -3.78 3.49 -12.86
CA ALA A 327 -2.62 3.62 -13.75
C ALA A 327 -2.71 2.64 -14.94
N SER A 328 -3.12 1.39 -14.70
CA SER A 328 -3.32 0.40 -15.78
C SER A 328 -4.41 0.83 -16.77
N GLY A 329 -5.50 1.40 -16.26
CA GLY A 329 -6.59 1.97 -17.06
C GLY A 329 -6.15 3.22 -17.82
N ALA A 330 -5.33 4.08 -17.23
CA ALA A 330 -4.79 5.28 -17.86
C ALA A 330 -3.79 4.95 -18.98
N ILE A 331 -2.97 3.91 -18.81
CA ILE A 331 -2.08 3.38 -19.85
C ILE A 331 -2.92 2.75 -20.99
N GLN A 332 -4.03 2.08 -20.68
CA GLN A 332 -4.94 1.50 -21.69
C GLN A 332 -5.94 2.53 -22.23
N GLY A 333 -5.63 3.15 -23.38
CA GLY A 333 -6.52 4.16 -23.99
C GLY A 333 -8.01 3.76 -24.12
N LYS A 334 -8.33 2.48 -24.33
CA LYS A 334 -9.72 1.98 -24.39
C LYS A 334 -10.45 2.00 -23.04
N ARG A 335 -9.73 1.89 -21.91
CA ARG A 335 -10.28 1.83 -20.54
C ARG A 335 -10.11 3.12 -19.74
N LEU A 336 -9.51 4.16 -20.32
CA LEU A 336 -9.32 5.44 -19.66
C LEU A 336 -10.63 6.03 -19.13
N LEU A 337 -11.66 6.12 -19.96
CA LEU A 337 -12.96 6.69 -19.58
C LEU A 337 -13.67 5.91 -18.45
N PRO A 338 -13.81 4.56 -18.50
CA PRO A 338 -14.29 3.77 -17.37
C PRO A 338 -13.57 4.02 -16.07
N THR A 339 -12.25 4.07 -16.16
CA THR A 339 -11.41 4.27 -14.99
C THR A 339 -11.61 5.66 -14.39
N ALA A 340 -11.64 6.70 -15.23
CA ALA A 340 -11.86 8.08 -14.79
C ALA A 340 -13.24 8.27 -14.13
N ALA A 341 -14.31 7.71 -14.70
CA ALA A 341 -15.63 7.89 -14.12
C ALA A 341 -15.78 7.17 -12.76
N ILE A 342 -15.23 5.96 -12.62
CA ILE A 342 -15.25 5.23 -11.35
C ILE A 342 -14.45 5.99 -10.29
N ALA A 343 -13.26 6.47 -10.64
CA ALA A 343 -12.43 7.27 -9.75
C ALA A 343 -13.14 8.58 -9.35
N SER A 344 -13.70 9.31 -10.31
CA SER A 344 -14.45 10.54 -10.05
C SER A 344 -15.68 10.28 -9.18
N PHE A 345 -16.43 9.21 -9.42
CA PHE A 345 -17.59 8.85 -8.61
C PHE A 345 -17.18 8.59 -7.15
N ALA A 346 -16.13 7.78 -6.92
CA ALA A 346 -15.62 7.51 -5.58
C ALA A 346 -15.16 8.79 -4.87
N LEU A 347 -14.48 9.69 -5.59
CA LEU A 347 -14.04 10.98 -5.05
C LEU A 347 -15.21 11.92 -4.75
N VAL A 348 -16.32 11.87 -5.50
CA VAL A 348 -17.53 12.64 -5.17
C VAL A 348 -18.16 12.14 -3.87
N MET A 349 -18.21 10.82 -3.65
CA MET A 349 -18.72 10.27 -2.39
C MET A 349 -17.88 10.76 -1.20
N LEU A 350 -16.55 10.73 -1.35
CA LEU A 350 -15.62 11.20 -0.33
C LEU A 350 -15.74 12.70 -0.10
N ALA A 351 -15.76 13.50 -1.17
CA ALA A 351 -15.86 14.96 -1.10
C ALA A 351 -17.06 15.42 -0.28
N ASN A 352 -18.17 14.69 -0.37
CA ASN A 352 -19.43 14.99 0.33
C ASN A 352 -19.56 14.34 1.70
N ALA A 353 -18.54 13.64 2.22
CA ALA A 353 -18.63 12.91 3.49
C ALA A 353 -19.11 13.80 4.66
N SER A 354 -18.67 15.06 4.74
CA SER A 354 -19.08 16.02 5.78
C SER A 354 -20.60 16.26 5.84
N TRP A 355 -21.29 16.28 4.69
CA TRP A 355 -22.75 16.42 4.66
C TRP A 355 -23.46 15.24 5.32
N GLY A 356 -22.95 14.02 5.12
CA GLY A 356 -23.53 12.81 5.69
C GLY A 356 -23.29 12.68 7.19
N THR A 357 -22.27 13.35 7.72
CA THR A 357 -21.95 13.34 9.15
C THR A 357 -22.67 14.45 9.91
N GLU A 358 -22.85 15.63 9.33
CA GLU A 358 -23.41 16.80 10.03
C GLU A 358 -24.92 17.00 9.85
N ASN A 359 -25.49 16.58 8.71
CA ASN A 359 -26.91 16.76 8.42
C ASN A 359 -27.64 15.41 8.51
N ASP A 360 -27.64 14.65 7.42
CA ASP A 360 -28.25 13.33 7.33
C ASP A 360 -27.78 12.57 6.07
N TRP A 361 -28.00 11.25 6.06
CA TRP A 361 -27.56 10.37 4.97
C TRP A 361 -28.33 10.62 3.65
N MET A 362 -29.54 11.16 3.68
CA MET A 362 -30.36 11.43 2.50
C MET A 362 -29.85 12.69 1.77
N THR A 363 -29.53 13.74 2.53
CA THR A 363 -28.87 14.94 2.00
C THR A 363 -27.52 14.59 1.37
N TRP A 364 -26.74 13.72 2.01
CA TRP A 364 -25.49 13.20 1.45
C TRP A 364 -25.70 12.50 0.11
N LEU A 365 -26.67 11.59 0.00
CA LEU A 365 -26.98 10.91 -1.26
C LEU A 365 -27.46 11.87 -2.35
N LEU A 366 -28.28 12.86 -1.99
CA LEU A 366 -28.78 13.86 -2.93
C LEU A 366 -27.62 14.68 -3.53
N LEU A 367 -26.73 15.20 -2.70
CA LEU A 367 -25.58 15.98 -3.17
C LEU A 367 -24.59 15.12 -3.96
N CYS A 368 -24.35 13.90 -3.52
CA CYS A 368 -23.61 12.91 -4.29
C CYS A 368 -24.24 12.71 -5.69
N GLY A 369 -25.57 12.63 -5.77
CA GLY A 369 -26.32 12.55 -7.03
C GLY A 369 -26.11 13.78 -7.93
N VAL A 370 -26.20 14.99 -7.35
CA VAL A 370 -25.98 16.26 -8.07
C VAL A 370 -24.58 16.31 -8.68
N PHE A 371 -23.54 16.00 -7.90
CA PHE A 371 -22.17 16.07 -8.37
C PHE A 371 -21.78 14.88 -9.28
N THR A 372 -22.47 13.74 -9.23
CA THR A 372 -22.22 12.62 -10.15
C THR A 372 -22.93 12.76 -11.51
N LEU A 373 -23.98 13.59 -11.61
CA LEU A 373 -24.72 13.82 -12.85
C LEU A 373 -23.82 14.26 -14.03
N PRO A 374 -22.89 15.23 -13.88
CA PRO A 374 -21.97 15.60 -14.96
C PRO A 374 -21.13 14.42 -15.47
N ILE A 375 -20.71 13.51 -14.58
CA ILE A 375 -19.92 12.33 -14.94
C ILE A 375 -20.75 11.41 -15.84
N ALA A 376 -22.01 11.16 -15.47
CA ALA A 376 -22.93 10.33 -16.26
C ALA A 376 -23.25 10.96 -17.63
N VAL A 377 -23.43 12.29 -17.68
CA VAL A 377 -23.69 13.02 -18.92
C VAL A 377 -22.48 12.96 -19.87
N ILE A 378 -21.27 13.25 -19.38
CA ILE A 378 -20.05 13.17 -20.18
C ILE A 378 -19.86 11.74 -20.71
N TRP A 379 -20.08 10.74 -19.85
CA TRP A 379 -20.01 9.34 -20.27
C TRP A 379 -21.00 9.03 -21.40
N GLY A 380 -22.27 9.38 -21.21
CA GLY A 380 -23.34 9.13 -22.19
C GLY A 380 -23.06 9.81 -23.53
N ALA A 381 -22.59 11.05 -23.51
CA ALA A 381 -22.22 11.80 -24.71
C ALA A 381 -21.08 11.14 -25.49
N VAL A 382 -20.02 10.68 -24.79
CA VAL A 382 -18.90 9.97 -25.43
C VAL A 382 -19.33 8.60 -25.95
N ALA A 383 -20.16 7.87 -25.19
CA ALA A 383 -20.70 6.57 -25.61
C ALA A 383 -21.59 6.69 -26.85
N ALA A 384 -22.39 7.75 -26.96
CA ALA A 384 -23.21 8.05 -28.13
C ALA A 384 -22.34 8.39 -29.35
N ARG A 385 -21.30 9.22 -29.18
CA ARG A 385 -20.35 9.56 -30.26
C ARG A 385 -19.55 8.36 -30.77
N ARG A 386 -19.24 7.36 -29.94
CA ARG A 386 -18.56 6.12 -30.39
C ARG A 386 -19.44 5.23 -31.29
N ARG A 387 -20.77 5.37 -31.23
CA ARG A 387 -21.68 4.65 -32.13
C ARG A 387 -21.80 5.30 -33.51
N SER A 388 -21.58 6.61 -33.61
CA SER A 388 -21.38 7.30 -34.88
C SER A 388 -19.91 7.14 -35.31
N SER A 389 -19.63 6.73 -36.54
CA SER A 389 -18.28 6.36 -37.04
C SER A 389 -17.18 7.45 -37.01
N PHE A 390 -17.37 8.55 -36.27
CA PHE A 390 -16.46 9.69 -36.17
C PHE A 390 -15.71 9.71 -34.83
N SER A 391 -14.47 9.22 -34.87
CA SER A 391 -13.32 9.55 -34.00
C SER A 391 -12.66 8.34 -33.34
N THR A 392 -11.43 8.08 -33.77
CA THR A 392 -10.43 7.16 -33.20
C THR A 392 -9.66 7.76 -32.02
N SER A 393 -9.87 9.05 -31.69
CA SER A 393 -9.07 9.71 -30.64
C SER A 393 -9.45 9.28 -29.23
N VAL A 394 -8.42 9.03 -28.41
CA VAL A 394 -8.60 8.58 -27.02
C VAL A 394 -9.26 9.69 -26.17
N PRO A 395 -10.27 9.39 -25.32
CA PRO A 395 -11.10 10.41 -24.67
C PRO A 395 -10.41 11.04 -23.44
N VAL A 396 -9.28 11.71 -23.65
CA VAL A 396 -8.51 12.40 -22.60
C VAL A 396 -9.30 13.58 -22.03
N VAL A 397 -9.78 14.48 -22.89
CA VAL A 397 -10.53 15.67 -22.45
C VAL A 397 -11.78 15.29 -21.65
N PRO A 398 -12.64 14.36 -22.11
CA PRO A 398 -13.76 13.87 -21.30
C PRO A 398 -13.34 13.31 -19.94
N ALA A 399 -12.24 12.54 -19.88
CA ALA A 399 -11.74 11.99 -18.62
C ALA A 399 -11.27 13.09 -17.64
N LEU A 400 -10.62 14.14 -18.13
CA LEU A 400 -10.21 15.29 -17.32
C LEU A 400 -11.42 16.09 -16.82
N LEU A 401 -12.44 16.29 -17.67
CA LEU A 401 -13.67 16.97 -17.27
C LEU A 401 -14.43 16.22 -16.16
N MET A 402 -14.40 14.88 -16.18
CA MET A 402 -14.99 14.07 -15.09
C MET A 402 -14.31 14.32 -13.73
N LEU A 403 -13.03 14.69 -13.69
CA LEU A 403 -12.31 14.98 -12.44
C LEU A 403 -12.60 16.38 -11.88
N LEU A 404 -13.20 17.28 -12.67
CA LEU A 404 -13.62 18.59 -12.16
C LEU A 404 -14.80 18.48 -11.21
N SER A 405 -15.71 17.53 -11.43
CA SER A 405 -16.88 17.30 -10.57
C SER A 405 -16.50 17.06 -9.09
N PRO A 406 -15.65 16.07 -8.73
CA PRO A 406 -15.25 15.88 -7.34
C PRO A 406 -14.42 17.05 -6.78
N ALA A 407 -13.63 17.74 -7.60
CA ALA A 407 -12.90 18.94 -7.16
C ALA A 407 -13.87 20.08 -6.79
N CYS A 408 -14.91 20.31 -7.59
CA CYS A 408 -15.96 21.29 -7.28
C CYS A 408 -16.72 20.91 -6.00
N ALA A 409 -17.08 19.63 -5.83
CA ALA A 409 -17.73 19.15 -4.61
C ALA A 409 -16.86 19.43 -3.37
N ALA A 410 -15.56 19.13 -3.44
CA ALA A 410 -14.61 19.39 -2.36
C ALA A 410 -14.50 20.88 -2.00
N LEU A 411 -14.43 21.78 -2.99
CA LEU A 411 -14.40 23.22 -2.73
C LEU A 411 -15.70 23.72 -2.09
N VAL A 412 -16.85 23.30 -2.62
CA VAL A 412 -18.16 23.72 -2.08
C VAL A 412 -18.27 23.29 -0.62
N ASN A 413 -17.83 22.08 -0.28
CA ASN A 413 -17.92 21.56 1.08
C ASN A 413 -16.94 22.23 2.03
N ALA A 414 -15.72 22.53 1.58
CA ALA A 414 -14.76 23.32 2.35
C ALA A 414 -15.27 24.74 2.66
N LEU A 415 -16.09 25.31 1.79
CA LEU A 415 -16.70 26.63 1.99
C LEU A 415 -18.02 26.57 2.79
N SER A 416 -18.70 25.42 2.79
CA SER A 416 -20.01 25.26 3.45
C SER A 416 -19.90 24.82 4.91
N PHE A 417 -18.80 24.15 5.27
CA PHE A 417 -18.58 23.62 6.61
C PHE A 417 -17.29 24.14 7.22
N GLU A 418 -17.42 24.74 8.40
CA GLU A 418 -16.29 25.04 9.27
C GLU A 418 -15.95 23.77 10.07
N GLY A 419 -14.70 23.30 9.98
CA GLY A 419 -14.29 22.15 10.77
C GLY A 419 -13.06 21.41 10.24
N ARG A 420 -12.42 20.64 11.14
CA ARG A 420 -11.23 19.84 10.83
C ARG A 420 -11.52 18.80 9.74
N LEU A 421 -12.69 18.15 9.80
CA LEU A 421 -13.05 17.09 8.86
C LEU A 421 -13.26 17.60 7.42
N SER A 422 -14.00 18.70 7.22
CA SER A 422 -14.24 19.26 5.88
C SER A 422 -12.94 19.72 5.22
N ALA A 423 -12.04 20.34 5.99
CA ALA A 423 -10.72 20.75 5.52
C ALA A 423 -9.86 19.56 5.07
N ILE A 424 -9.78 18.49 5.88
CA ILE A 424 -9.03 17.27 5.55
C ILE A 424 -9.60 16.62 4.29
N VAL A 425 -10.93 16.43 4.23
CA VAL A 425 -11.61 15.81 3.07
C VAL A 425 -11.34 16.60 1.79
N ALA A 426 -11.39 17.93 1.85
CA ALA A 426 -11.14 18.79 0.71
C ALA A 426 -9.69 18.72 0.25
N ALA A 427 -8.73 18.85 1.17
CA ALA A 427 -7.30 18.76 0.87
C ALA A 427 -6.95 17.42 0.20
N VAL A 428 -7.46 16.31 0.77
CA VAL A 428 -7.30 14.97 0.22
C VAL A 428 -7.89 14.86 -1.19
N THR A 429 -9.15 15.24 -1.36
CA THR A 429 -9.86 15.09 -2.64
C THR A 429 -9.20 15.91 -3.74
N LEU A 430 -8.84 17.17 -3.46
CA LEU A 430 -8.20 18.06 -4.43
C LEU A 430 -6.83 17.56 -4.85
N THR A 431 -6.03 17.08 -3.89
CA THR A 431 -4.71 16.52 -4.18
C THR A 431 -4.83 15.30 -5.10
N VAL A 432 -5.74 14.38 -4.81
CA VAL A 432 -5.95 13.18 -5.65
C VAL A 432 -6.47 13.57 -7.04
N CYS A 433 -7.44 14.49 -7.15
CA CYS A 433 -7.96 14.98 -8.44
C CYS A 433 -6.87 15.60 -9.31
N ALA A 434 -6.05 16.50 -8.75
CA ALA A 434 -4.99 17.18 -9.47
C ALA A 434 -3.97 16.20 -10.05
N PHE A 435 -3.51 15.23 -9.24
CA PHE A 435 -2.50 14.28 -9.70
C PHE A 435 -3.05 13.18 -10.61
N LEU A 436 -4.32 12.79 -10.47
CA LEU A 436 -4.99 11.95 -11.47
C LEU A 436 -5.08 12.67 -12.81
N ALA A 437 -5.42 13.96 -12.81
CA ALA A 437 -5.46 14.77 -14.03
C ALA A 437 -4.07 14.86 -14.69
N ILE A 438 -3.01 15.11 -13.91
CA ILE A 438 -1.61 15.10 -14.38
C ILE A 438 -1.24 13.72 -14.94
N THR A 439 -1.59 12.63 -14.24
CA THR A 439 -1.31 11.25 -14.69
C THR A 439 -1.97 10.96 -16.03
N ILE A 440 -3.21 11.40 -16.24
CA ILE A 440 -3.95 11.22 -17.49
C ILE A 440 -3.34 12.10 -18.60
N ALA A 441 -2.98 13.35 -18.30
CA ALA A 441 -2.39 14.28 -19.26
C ALA A 441 -1.01 13.82 -19.74
N LEU A 442 -0.17 13.33 -18.83
CA LEU A 442 1.21 12.90 -19.11
C LEU A 442 1.32 11.45 -19.60
N ARG A 443 0.21 10.77 -19.88
CA ARG A 443 0.22 9.34 -20.27
C ARG A 443 1.07 9.02 -21.50
N ARG A 444 1.44 10.00 -22.34
CA ARG A 444 2.35 9.80 -23.48
C ARG A 444 3.83 9.75 -23.07
N TYR A 445 4.20 10.27 -21.90
CA TYR A 445 5.58 10.44 -21.43
C TYR A 445 5.82 9.61 -20.16
N PRO A 446 6.22 8.33 -20.29
CA PRO A 446 6.20 7.40 -19.18
C PRO A 446 7.16 7.77 -18.03
N VAL A 447 8.36 8.32 -18.32
CA VAL A 447 9.32 8.72 -17.28
C VAL A 447 8.84 9.97 -16.54
N LEU A 448 8.34 10.97 -17.25
CA LEU A 448 7.76 12.18 -16.64
C LEU A 448 6.48 11.86 -15.84
N GLN A 449 5.67 10.92 -16.33
CA GLN A 449 4.50 10.39 -15.60
C GLN A 449 4.93 9.69 -14.30
N LEU A 450 6.03 8.93 -14.30
CA LEU A 450 6.58 8.33 -13.09
C LEU A 450 7.15 9.40 -12.14
N ALA A 451 7.83 10.42 -12.65
CA ALA A 451 8.39 11.52 -11.86
C ALA A 451 7.30 12.30 -11.11
N THR A 452 6.22 12.66 -11.81
CA THR A 452 5.09 13.36 -11.20
C THR A 452 4.33 12.47 -10.22
N MET A 453 4.26 11.16 -10.45
CA MET A 453 3.69 10.20 -9.48
C MET A 453 4.55 10.08 -8.21
N THR A 454 5.88 10.14 -8.31
CA THR A 454 6.73 10.16 -7.10
C THR A 454 6.61 11.46 -6.33
N LEU A 455 6.46 12.59 -7.03
CA LEU A 455 6.18 13.89 -6.40
C LEU A 455 4.81 13.89 -5.72
N PHE A 456 3.80 13.27 -6.35
CA PHE A 456 2.47 13.09 -5.74
C PHE A 456 2.55 12.40 -4.39
N ILE A 457 3.29 11.30 -4.29
CA ILE A 457 3.39 10.53 -3.04
C ILE A 457 4.02 11.39 -1.93
N ALA A 458 5.04 12.20 -2.25
CA ALA A 458 5.62 13.15 -1.30
C ALA A 458 4.62 14.23 -0.86
N VAL A 459 3.89 14.83 -1.80
CA VAL A 459 2.89 15.87 -1.52
C VAL A 459 1.72 15.30 -0.71
N ALA A 460 1.22 14.11 -1.07
CA ALA A 460 0.15 13.42 -0.35
C ALA A 460 0.57 13.07 1.08
N ALA A 461 1.81 12.61 1.28
CA ALA A 461 2.36 12.37 2.61
C ALA A 461 2.49 13.68 3.42
N PHE A 462 2.87 14.79 2.78
CA PHE A 462 2.93 16.10 3.42
C PHE A 462 1.54 16.63 3.81
N VAL A 463 0.54 16.48 2.95
CA VAL A 463 -0.86 16.84 3.28
C VAL A 463 -1.34 16.06 4.51
N ASN A 464 -1.07 14.76 4.57
CA ASN A 464 -1.36 13.98 5.78
C ASN A 464 -0.58 14.50 7.00
N TYR A 465 0.72 14.75 6.85
CA TYR A 465 1.57 15.27 7.93
C TYR A 465 1.04 16.59 8.50
N ALA A 466 0.56 17.51 7.65
CA ALA A 466 0.06 18.82 8.06
C ALA A 466 -1.25 18.78 8.88
N TYR A 467 -1.98 17.66 8.84
CA TYR A 467 -3.21 17.47 9.61
C TYR A 467 -3.12 16.27 10.56
N GLN A 468 -1.92 15.73 10.81
CA GLN A 468 -1.79 14.44 11.49
C GLN A 468 -2.23 14.51 12.97
N ASP A 469 -1.94 15.63 13.62
CA ASP A 469 -2.33 15.99 14.99
C ASP A 469 -3.79 16.43 15.12
N GLU A 470 -4.42 16.81 14.01
CA GLU A 470 -5.85 17.14 13.92
C GLU A 470 -6.76 15.90 13.83
N ILE A 471 -6.22 14.76 13.38
CA ILE A 471 -6.95 13.49 13.19
C ILE A 471 -7.66 13.00 14.46
N PRO A 472 -7.04 12.96 15.66
CA PRO A 472 -7.73 12.57 16.88
C PRO A 472 -9.02 13.34 17.13
N CYS A 473 -8.99 14.66 16.96
CA CYS A 473 -10.17 15.51 17.17
C CYS A 473 -11.19 15.39 16.04
N ALA A 474 -10.74 15.23 14.79
CA ALA A 474 -11.64 14.92 13.68
C ALA A 474 -12.36 13.57 13.87
N PHE A 475 -11.70 12.57 14.46
CA PHE A 475 -12.33 11.30 14.81
C PHE A 475 -13.27 11.45 16.02
N ALA A 476 -12.87 12.21 17.04
CA ALA A 476 -13.72 12.47 18.20
C ALA A 476 -15.05 13.14 17.80
N SER A 477 -15.02 14.12 16.89
CA SER A 477 -16.24 14.80 16.42
C SER A 477 -17.19 13.89 15.63
N LEU A 478 -16.66 12.86 14.94
CA LEU A 478 -17.50 11.85 14.27
C LEU A 478 -18.26 10.98 15.28
N VAL A 479 -17.62 10.66 16.40
CA VAL A 479 -18.13 9.66 17.34
C VAL A 479 -18.92 10.30 18.49
N ALA A 480 -18.62 11.54 18.85
CA ALA A 480 -19.26 12.28 19.95
C ALA A 480 -20.80 12.39 19.87
N PRO A 481 -21.43 12.56 18.68
CA PRO A 481 -22.88 12.61 18.58
C PRO A 481 -23.59 11.27 18.85
N ILE A 482 -22.86 10.15 18.90
CA ILE A 482 -23.43 8.82 19.04
C ILE A 482 -23.67 8.52 20.53
N GLU A 483 -24.93 8.52 20.95
CA GLU A 483 -25.32 7.94 22.24
C GLU A 483 -25.14 6.41 22.23
N ARG A 484 -24.70 5.83 23.36
CA ARG A 484 -24.53 4.37 23.53
C ARG A 484 -23.72 3.70 22.41
N LEU A 485 -22.42 4.02 22.34
CA LEU A 485 -21.49 3.48 21.33
C LEU A 485 -21.52 1.95 21.13
N TYR A 486 -21.84 1.19 22.19
CA TYR A 486 -21.94 -0.28 22.12
C TYR A 486 -23.09 -0.78 21.24
N ASP A 487 -24.15 0.02 21.02
CA ASP A 487 -25.24 -0.31 20.10
C ASP A 487 -24.87 -0.01 18.63
N HIS A 488 -23.81 0.78 18.41
CA HIS A 488 -23.43 1.33 17.11
C HIS A 488 -22.02 0.89 16.65
N VAL A 489 -21.55 -0.28 17.08
CA VAL A 489 -20.19 -0.79 16.78
C VAL A 489 -19.83 -0.74 15.29
N THR A 490 -20.77 -1.09 14.40
CA THR A 490 -20.54 -1.05 12.95
C THR A 490 -20.31 0.38 12.44
N LEU A 491 -21.05 1.35 12.95
CA LEU A 491 -20.89 2.76 12.56
C LEU A 491 -19.55 3.30 13.04
N VAL A 492 -19.17 3.02 14.30
CA VAL A 492 -17.86 3.41 14.85
C VAL A 492 -16.72 2.81 14.01
N ARG A 493 -16.81 1.53 13.62
CA ARG A 493 -15.84 0.90 12.72
C ARG A 493 -15.75 1.57 11.35
N SER A 494 -16.88 2.01 10.79
CA SER A 494 -16.90 2.77 9.54
C SER A 494 -16.20 4.12 9.69
N PHE A 495 -16.37 4.82 10.82
CA PHE A 495 -15.63 6.05 11.09
C PHE A 495 -14.14 5.82 11.31
N MET A 496 -13.75 4.76 12.01
CA MET A 496 -12.34 4.36 12.12
C MET A 496 -11.72 4.12 10.75
N TRP A 497 -12.46 3.44 9.86
CA TRP A 497 -12.03 3.19 8.49
C TRP A 497 -11.96 4.47 7.66
N LEU A 498 -12.93 5.38 7.78
CA LEU A 498 -12.90 6.70 7.14
C LEU A 498 -11.67 7.50 7.57
N THR A 499 -11.38 7.55 8.87
CA THR A 499 -10.18 8.21 9.40
C THR A 499 -8.91 7.62 8.80
N ALA A 500 -8.76 6.29 8.82
CA ALA A 500 -7.63 5.63 8.18
C ALA A 500 -7.57 5.92 6.67
N ALA A 501 -8.72 5.95 5.98
CA ALA A 501 -8.82 6.22 4.55
C ALA A 501 -8.35 7.61 4.17
N LEU A 502 -8.75 8.64 4.92
CA LEU A 502 -8.32 10.02 4.71
C LEU A 502 -6.80 10.17 4.86
N CYS A 503 -6.20 9.43 5.78
CA CYS A 503 -4.76 9.47 6.05
C CYS A 503 -3.95 8.73 4.97
N LEU A 504 -4.37 7.51 4.66
CA LEU A 504 -3.54 6.53 3.94
C LEU A 504 -3.80 6.55 2.43
N LEU A 505 -5.06 6.67 1.99
CA LEU A 505 -5.42 6.47 0.57
C LEU A 505 -4.69 7.39 -0.40
N PRO A 506 -4.51 8.71 -0.13
CA PRO A 506 -3.91 9.60 -1.11
C PRO A 506 -2.51 9.14 -1.55
N ALA A 507 -1.63 8.90 -0.59
CA ALA A 507 -0.26 8.47 -0.88
C ALA A 507 -0.21 7.02 -1.40
N THR A 508 -1.04 6.11 -0.86
CA THR A 508 -1.03 4.70 -1.24
C THR A 508 -1.59 4.43 -2.64
N VAL A 509 -2.54 5.25 -3.12
CA VAL A 509 -2.95 5.28 -4.53
C VAL A 509 -1.76 5.62 -5.43
N GLY A 510 -0.92 6.57 -5.03
CA GLY A 510 0.31 6.90 -5.75
C GLY A 510 1.29 5.73 -5.78
N MET A 511 1.52 5.09 -4.61
CA MET A 511 2.38 3.91 -4.51
C MET A 511 1.89 2.75 -5.38
N GLY A 512 0.57 2.52 -5.44
CA GLY A 512 -0.05 1.52 -6.30
C GLY A 512 0.19 1.75 -7.78
N ALA A 513 0.19 3.02 -8.21
CA ALA A 513 0.43 3.40 -9.60
C ALA A 513 1.89 3.19 -10.04
N MET A 514 2.85 3.16 -9.12
CA MET A 514 4.28 3.02 -9.45
C MET A 514 4.58 1.74 -10.22
N PHE A 515 4.03 0.60 -9.82
CA PHE A 515 4.34 -0.70 -10.43
C PHE A 515 4.01 -0.78 -11.94
N PRO A 516 2.78 -0.47 -12.41
CA PRO A 516 2.48 -0.47 -13.83
C PRO A 516 3.28 0.57 -14.62
N LEU A 517 3.59 1.73 -14.04
CA LEU A 517 4.38 2.78 -14.68
C LEU A 517 5.84 2.37 -14.85
N VAL A 518 6.46 1.79 -13.83
CA VAL A 518 7.84 1.28 -13.89
C VAL A 518 7.95 0.13 -14.88
N LEU A 519 6.99 -0.80 -14.89
CA LEU A 519 6.99 -1.89 -15.87
C LEU A 519 6.90 -1.39 -17.30
N ARG A 520 6.12 -0.34 -17.55
CA ARG A 520 6.04 0.30 -18.87
C ARG A 520 7.38 0.88 -19.34
N ILE A 521 8.23 1.34 -18.42
CA ILE A 521 9.57 1.88 -18.70
C ILE A 521 10.61 0.77 -18.82
N TRP A 522 10.56 -0.20 -17.91
CA TRP A 522 11.57 -1.24 -17.76
C TRP A 522 11.51 -2.28 -18.88
N THR A 523 10.33 -2.84 -19.15
CA THR A 523 10.21 -4.00 -20.03
C THR A 523 10.37 -3.64 -21.50
N ARG A 524 10.95 -4.56 -22.26
CA ARG A 524 11.03 -4.49 -23.73
C ARG A 524 9.95 -5.35 -24.41
N GLY A 525 9.13 -6.04 -23.63
CA GLY A 525 8.18 -7.05 -24.13
C GLY A 525 8.87 -8.31 -24.68
N GLY A 526 8.08 -9.25 -25.20
CA GLY A 526 8.60 -10.46 -25.82
C GLY A 526 8.89 -11.62 -24.85
N GLY A 527 10.00 -12.33 -25.07
CA GLY A 527 10.31 -13.60 -24.38
C GLY A 527 10.77 -13.48 -22.93
N ASP A 528 11.21 -12.29 -22.49
CA ASP A 528 11.81 -12.04 -21.17
C ASP A 528 10.84 -11.36 -20.18
N VAL A 529 9.53 -11.34 -20.48
CA VAL A 529 8.54 -10.64 -19.63
C VAL A 529 8.48 -11.23 -18.22
N GLY A 530 8.61 -12.55 -18.07
CA GLY A 530 8.66 -13.18 -16.75
C GLY A 530 9.84 -12.67 -15.93
N ARG A 531 11.03 -12.63 -16.54
CA ARG A 531 12.25 -12.10 -15.92
C ARG A 531 12.15 -10.62 -15.57
N ASP A 532 11.61 -9.80 -16.46
CA ASP A 532 11.44 -8.36 -16.23
C ASP A 532 10.51 -8.09 -15.05
N VAL A 533 9.34 -8.74 -15.02
CA VAL A 533 8.38 -8.62 -13.92
C VAL A 533 8.97 -9.11 -12.61
N GLY A 534 9.66 -10.25 -12.62
CA GLY A 534 10.32 -10.80 -11.43
C GLY A 534 11.39 -9.86 -10.86
N ASN A 535 12.25 -9.29 -11.71
CA ASN A 535 13.29 -8.35 -11.28
C ASN A 535 12.71 -7.07 -10.69
N VAL A 536 11.76 -6.43 -11.38
CA VAL A 536 11.12 -5.18 -10.92
C VAL A 536 10.39 -5.41 -9.60
N TYR A 537 9.61 -6.49 -9.49
CA TYR A 537 8.89 -6.81 -8.26
C TYR A 537 9.86 -7.09 -7.11
N SER A 538 10.85 -7.96 -7.30
CA SER A 538 11.85 -8.29 -6.27
C SER A 538 12.67 -7.08 -5.80
N GLY A 539 13.03 -6.16 -6.70
CA GLY A 539 13.74 -4.92 -6.36
C GLY A 539 12.95 -4.00 -5.43
N ASN A 540 11.65 -3.82 -5.69
CA ASN A 540 10.75 -3.11 -4.79
C ASN A 540 10.59 -3.83 -3.45
N THR A 541 10.41 -5.15 -3.49
CA THR A 541 10.24 -5.94 -2.27
C THR A 541 11.47 -5.88 -1.36
N LEU A 542 12.69 -5.83 -1.90
CA LEU A 542 13.90 -5.61 -1.11
C LEU A 542 13.87 -4.26 -0.38
N GLY A 543 13.44 -3.20 -1.06
CA GLY A 543 13.18 -1.90 -0.43
C GLY A 543 12.15 -2.02 0.68
N SER A 544 11.01 -2.67 0.41
CA SER A 544 9.92 -2.89 1.38
C SER A 544 10.35 -3.66 2.63
N ILE A 545 11.25 -4.64 2.51
CA ILE A 545 11.82 -5.36 3.65
C ILE A 545 12.57 -4.40 4.58
N LEU A 546 13.43 -3.55 4.01
CA LEU A 546 14.16 -2.53 4.78
C LEU A 546 13.19 -1.49 5.36
N GLY A 547 12.20 -1.07 4.58
CA GLY A 547 11.17 -0.10 4.97
C GLY A 547 10.25 -0.58 6.09
N ALA A 548 9.99 -1.88 6.20
CA ALA A 548 9.19 -2.45 7.28
C ALA A 548 10.01 -2.65 8.57
N TRP A 549 11.31 -2.91 8.44
CA TRP A 549 12.20 -3.21 9.56
C TRP A 549 12.81 -1.95 10.20
N LEU A 550 13.38 -1.05 9.40
CA LEU A 550 14.12 0.12 9.89
C LEU A 550 13.29 1.03 10.83
N PRO A 551 12.03 1.39 10.53
CA PRO A 551 11.26 2.27 11.41
C PRO A 551 10.98 1.63 12.77
N GLY A 552 10.57 0.36 12.77
CA GLY A 552 10.13 -0.34 13.97
C GLY A 552 11.25 -0.65 14.95
N PHE A 553 12.48 -0.86 14.47
CA PHE A 553 13.61 -1.27 15.30
C PHE A 553 14.69 -0.19 15.49
N VAL A 554 14.76 0.81 14.61
CA VAL A 554 15.84 1.81 14.61
C VAL A 554 15.27 3.23 14.59
N LEU A 555 14.64 3.66 13.48
CA LEU A 555 14.39 5.09 13.24
C LEU A 555 13.44 5.71 14.27
N MET A 556 12.29 5.08 14.56
CA MET A 556 11.33 5.65 15.52
C MET A 556 11.89 5.68 16.94
N GLN A 557 12.67 4.67 17.33
CA GLN A 557 13.29 4.61 18.66
C GLN A 557 14.33 5.71 18.87
N THR A 558 15.03 6.11 17.81
CA THR A 558 16.13 7.09 17.91
C THR A 558 15.71 8.52 17.55
N LEU A 559 14.77 8.68 16.62
CA LEU A 559 14.40 9.98 16.02
C LEU A 559 12.92 10.34 16.25
N GLY A 560 12.09 9.41 16.71
CA GLY A 560 10.63 9.58 16.81
C GLY A 560 9.88 9.37 15.49
N MET A 561 8.56 9.28 15.57
CA MET A 561 7.67 9.06 14.41
C MET A 561 7.72 10.21 13.40
N GLU A 562 7.72 11.46 13.89
CA GLU A 562 7.68 12.67 13.07
C GLU A 562 8.91 12.76 12.13
N GLN A 563 10.11 12.53 12.65
CA GLN A 563 11.32 12.55 11.82
C GLN A 563 11.36 11.40 10.83
N THR A 564 10.84 10.24 11.23
CA THR A 564 10.80 9.05 10.39
C THR A 564 9.92 9.27 9.16
N ILE A 565 8.78 9.96 9.29
CA ILE A 565 7.95 10.30 8.12
C ILE A 565 8.62 11.35 7.22
N LEU A 566 9.30 12.35 7.79
CA LEU A 566 10.05 13.34 7.00
C LEU A 566 11.17 12.69 6.16
N ILE A 567 11.89 11.71 6.72
CA ILE A 567 12.89 10.91 5.97
C ILE A 567 12.29 10.25 4.73
N GLY A 568 11.10 9.65 4.86
CA GLY A 568 10.42 9.07 3.70
C GLY A 568 10.08 10.11 2.63
N MET A 569 9.72 11.34 3.02
CA MET A 569 9.43 12.43 2.08
C MET A 569 10.68 12.86 1.32
N PHE A 570 11.82 12.94 2.00
CA PHE A 570 13.11 13.20 1.35
C PHE A 570 13.46 12.15 0.31
N VAL A 571 13.23 10.88 0.60
CA VAL A 571 13.46 9.79 -0.36
C VAL A 571 12.60 9.99 -1.61
N TYR A 572 11.31 10.27 -1.46
CA TYR A 572 10.42 10.50 -2.61
C TYR A 572 10.78 11.75 -3.41
N LEU A 573 11.12 12.86 -2.76
CA LEU A 573 11.54 14.09 -3.43
C LEU A 573 12.86 13.91 -4.20
N GLY A 574 13.85 13.23 -3.59
CA GLY A 574 15.12 12.91 -4.25
C GLY A 574 14.92 12.01 -5.47
N VAL A 575 14.08 10.98 -5.33
CA VAL A 575 13.71 10.09 -6.45
C VAL A 575 12.96 10.85 -7.55
N ALA A 576 12.02 11.74 -7.20
CA ALA A 576 11.30 12.56 -8.16
C ALA A 576 12.24 13.48 -8.95
N LEU A 577 13.21 14.11 -8.28
CA LEU A 577 14.23 14.94 -8.93
C LEU A 577 15.09 14.13 -9.90
N LEU A 578 15.56 12.95 -9.50
CA LEU A 578 16.33 12.06 -10.37
C LEU A 578 15.53 11.62 -11.60
N LEU A 579 14.23 11.36 -11.45
CA LEU A 579 13.35 11.01 -12.56
C LEU A 579 13.08 12.20 -13.49
N LEU A 580 12.93 13.43 -12.97
CA LEU A 580 12.81 14.64 -13.78
C LEU A 580 14.10 14.91 -14.58
N ILE A 581 15.27 14.70 -13.97
CA ILE A 581 16.55 14.79 -14.68
C ILE A 581 16.63 13.71 -15.76
N ALA A 582 16.23 12.47 -15.46
CA ALA A 582 16.20 11.39 -16.44
C ALA A 582 15.22 11.66 -17.59
N SER A 583 14.07 12.29 -17.32
CA SER A 583 13.08 12.63 -18.34
C SER A 583 13.58 13.73 -19.29
N ALA A 584 14.43 14.65 -18.81
CA ALA A 584 15.11 15.63 -19.67
C ALA A 584 16.07 14.97 -20.67
N THR A 585 16.65 13.81 -20.34
CA THR A 585 17.57 13.11 -21.25
C THR A 585 16.86 12.40 -22.41
N GLU A 586 15.53 12.31 -22.39
CA GLU A 586 14.74 11.80 -23.53
C GLU A 586 14.76 12.77 -24.73
N GLU A 587 15.19 14.02 -24.53
CA GLU A 587 15.15 15.11 -25.51
C GLU A 587 16.21 15.02 -26.63
N LYS A 588 17.27 14.20 -26.47
CA LYS A 588 18.44 14.24 -27.38
C LYS A 588 18.72 12.90 -28.06
N LYS A 589 18.20 12.73 -29.28
CA LYS A 589 18.85 11.85 -30.27
C LYS A 589 18.81 12.49 -31.65
N GLU A 590 19.75 13.40 -31.91
CA GLU A 590 20.13 13.74 -33.28
C GLU A 590 20.75 12.49 -33.94
N PRO A 591 20.42 12.18 -35.21
CA PRO A 591 21.08 11.10 -35.94
C PRO A 591 22.56 11.44 -36.16
N LYS A 592 23.44 10.45 -36.04
CA LYS A 592 24.87 10.60 -36.37
C LYS A 592 25.01 10.99 -37.86
N PRO A 593 25.92 11.92 -38.23
CA PRO A 593 26.06 12.40 -39.61
C PRO A 593 26.43 11.34 -40.65
N GLU A 594 26.92 10.17 -40.24
CA GLU A 594 27.47 9.16 -41.15
C GLU A 594 26.42 8.32 -41.90
N GLU A 595 25.14 8.34 -41.50
CA GLU A 595 24.06 7.62 -42.22
C GLU A 595 23.26 8.53 -43.19
N ALA A 596 23.60 9.82 -43.29
CA ALA A 596 22.92 10.79 -44.16
C ALA A 596 23.54 10.91 -45.57
N VAL A 597 24.37 9.95 -45.98
CA VAL A 597 25.01 9.98 -47.29
C VAL A 597 24.32 9.00 -48.26
N VAL A 598 23.76 9.59 -49.32
CA VAL A 598 23.18 9.00 -50.54
C VAL A 598 21.70 8.58 -50.48
N LYS A 599 20.81 9.56 -50.64
CA LYS A 599 19.78 9.53 -51.70
C LYS A 599 19.56 10.96 -52.22
N LYS A 600 20.36 11.34 -53.21
CA LYS A 600 19.99 12.42 -54.13
C LYS A 600 19.05 11.81 -55.17
N THR A 601 17.76 12.12 -55.05
CA THR A 601 16.82 12.03 -56.17
C THR A 601 16.10 13.37 -56.18
N ASP A 602 16.30 14.09 -57.29
CA ASP A 602 15.63 15.34 -57.60
C ASP A 602 14.14 15.05 -57.79
N ASP A 603 13.33 15.31 -56.77
CA ASP A 603 11.92 15.65 -56.94
C ASP A 603 11.49 16.55 -55.78
N LEU A 604 11.11 17.77 -56.11
CA LEU A 604 10.67 18.83 -55.20
C LEU A 604 9.15 18.79 -55.10
N SER A 605 8.64 17.89 -54.26
CA SER A 605 7.30 17.96 -53.68
C SER A 605 7.16 16.87 -52.61
N ASP A 606 6.79 17.28 -51.40
CA ASP A 606 6.44 16.45 -50.23
C ASP A 606 7.59 15.74 -49.50
N VAL A 607 8.34 16.50 -48.70
CA VAL A 607 9.00 15.96 -47.49
C VAL A 607 8.93 17.02 -46.38
N ASP A 608 7.74 17.21 -45.80
CA ASP A 608 7.61 17.75 -44.43
C ASP A 608 7.73 16.58 -43.44
N ASP A 609 8.92 15.95 -43.38
CA ASP A 609 9.29 15.14 -42.22
C ASP A 609 9.81 16.11 -41.13
N GLU A 610 8.88 16.85 -40.51
CA GLU A 610 9.14 17.52 -39.24
C GLU A 610 9.55 16.46 -38.22
N LYS A 611 10.85 16.34 -37.98
CA LYS A 611 11.41 15.57 -36.86
C LYS A 611 10.92 16.22 -35.57
N GLU A 612 9.81 15.71 -35.03
CA GLU A 612 9.17 16.21 -33.80
C GLU A 612 10.15 16.19 -32.62
N ALA A 613 10.75 17.34 -32.34
CA ALA A 613 11.30 17.63 -31.02
C ALA A 613 10.17 17.51 -29.98
N ALA A 614 10.49 17.07 -28.77
CA ALA A 614 9.49 17.00 -27.70
C ALA A 614 8.79 18.37 -27.56
N PRO A 615 7.46 18.41 -27.36
CA PRO A 615 6.71 19.67 -27.31
C PRO A 615 7.30 20.65 -26.28
N THR A 616 7.30 21.95 -26.55
CA THR A 616 7.84 22.99 -25.65
C THR A 616 7.29 22.93 -24.23
N TRP A 617 6.04 22.49 -24.04
CA TRP A 617 5.43 22.29 -22.73
C TRP A 617 6.07 21.14 -21.92
N TYR A 618 6.63 20.12 -22.59
CA TYR A 618 7.31 18.99 -21.95
C TYR A 618 8.57 19.46 -21.23
N ALA A 619 9.43 20.18 -21.96
CA ALA A 619 10.62 20.82 -21.41
C ALA A 619 10.24 21.81 -20.28
N LEU A 620 9.21 22.64 -20.52
CA LEU A 620 8.69 23.57 -19.51
C LEU A 620 8.27 22.85 -18.22
N THR A 621 7.63 21.68 -18.31
CA THR A 621 7.20 20.90 -17.14
C THR A 621 8.41 20.48 -16.29
N VAL A 622 9.50 20.03 -16.92
CA VAL A 622 10.73 19.68 -16.21
C VAL A 622 11.40 20.92 -15.60
N TYR A 623 11.50 22.00 -16.37
CA TYR A 623 12.09 23.26 -15.92
C TYR A 623 11.27 23.97 -14.83
N LEU A 624 9.96 23.72 -14.75
CA LEU A 624 9.11 24.23 -13.67
C LEU A 624 9.21 23.37 -12.41
N LEU A 625 9.15 22.04 -12.53
CA LEU A 625 9.06 21.16 -11.36
C LEU A 625 10.40 20.89 -10.69
N ALA A 626 11.48 20.68 -11.45
CA ALA A 626 12.77 20.31 -10.87
C ALA A 626 13.33 21.39 -9.91
N PRO A 627 13.22 22.71 -10.21
CA PRO A 627 13.69 23.76 -9.29
C PRO A 627 12.84 23.92 -8.02
N LEU A 628 11.62 23.38 -7.97
CA LEU A 628 10.77 23.45 -6.77
C LEU A 628 11.21 22.42 -5.71
N ILE A 629 11.90 21.34 -6.11
CA ILE A 629 12.27 20.26 -5.20
C ILE A 629 13.32 20.70 -4.15
N PRO A 630 14.44 21.37 -4.51
CA PRO A 630 15.42 21.78 -3.49
C PRO A 630 14.86 22.69 -2.40
N PRO A 631 14.03 23.72 -2.69
CA PRO A 631 13.33 24.48 -1.66
C PRO A 631 12.44 23.62 -0.75
N MET A 632 11.69 22.66 -1.30
CA MET A 632 10.87 21.75 -0.51
C MET A 632 11.73 20.89 0.44
N VAL A 633 12.87 20.38 -0.04
CA VAL A 633 13.85 19.65 0.77
C VAL A 633 14.37 20.54 1.91
N VAL A 634 14.72 21.79 1.63
CA VAL A 634 15.17 22.72 2.69
C VAL A 634 14.08 22.95 3.72
N ILE A 635 12.83 23.18 3.30
CA ILE A 635 11.69 23.36 4.23
C ILE A 635 11.51 22.14 5.13
N LEU A 636 11.53 20.93 4.57
CA LEU A 636 11.42 19.70 5.36
C LEU A 636 12.61 19.52 6.32
N ALA A 637 13.81 19.96 5.94
CA ALA A 637 15.00 19.84 6.79
C ALA A 637 14.93 20.81 7.98
N LEU A 638 14.41 22.02 7.73
CA LEU A 638 14.16 23.00 8.78
C LEU A 638 13.08 22.50 9.74
N LEU A 639 12.00 21.90 9.23
CA LEU A 639 10.95 21.26 10.04
C LEU A 639 11.50 20.14 10.93
N GLY A 640 12.36 19.29 10.38
CA GLY A 640 12.91 18.13 11.09
C GLY A 640 13.88 18.47 12.22
N TRP A 641 14.65 19.56 12.11
CA TRP A 641 15.69 19.85 13.10
C TRP A 641 15.24 20.87 14.16
N ARG A 642 15.13 22.14 13.76
CA ARG A 642 14.70 23.25 14.60
C ARG A 642 13.94 24.22 13.70
N PRO A 643 12.60 24.09 13.61
CA PRO A 643 11.83 24.96 12.75
C PRO A 643 11.95 26.40 13.24
N PRO A 644 12.16 27.37 12.34
CA PRO A 644 11.93 28.78 12.67
C PRO A 644 10.46 28.98 13.09
N GLU A 645 10.14 30.06 13.81
CA GLU A 645 8.80 30.30 14.38
C GLU A 645 7.65 30.20 13.36
N PHE A 646 7.87 30.61 12.10
CA PHE A 646 6.83 30.53 11.07
C PHE A 646 6.56 29.09 10.58
N LEU A 647 7.45 28.13 10.87
CA LEU A 647 7.29 26.70 10.58
C LEU A 647 6.97 25.87 11.82
N SER A 648 7.08 26.42 13.04
CA SER A 648 6.84 25.65 14.26
C SER A 648 5.39 25.18 14.36
N GLY A 649 4.44 25.97 13.84
CA GLY A 649 3.02 25.59 13.74
C GLY A 649 2.72 24.47 12.73
N LEU A 650 3.71 23.99 11.97
CA LEU A 650 3.59 22.82 11.09
C LEU A 650 4.17 21.55 11.71
N ARG A 651 4.76 21.61 12.91
CA ARG A 651 5.16 20.41 13.64
C ARG A 651 3.96 19.81 14.35
N TRP A 652 4.01 18.50 14.54
CA TRP A 652 2.93 17.81 15.23
C TRP A 652 2.79 18.29 16.66
N ASN A 653 1.58 18.69 17.02
CA ASN A 653 1.20 18.85 18.41
C ASN A 653 1.07 17.47 19.07
N GLN A 654 2.14 17.04 19.73
CA GLN A 654 2.21 15.75 20.43
C GLN A 654 1.18 15.64 21.56
N SER A 655 0.79 16.76 22.17
CA SER A 655 -0.27 16.80 23.18
C SER A 655 -1.59 16.38 22.55
N GLN A 656 -1.95 16.98 21.41
CA GLN A 656 -3.16 16.60 20.67
C GLN A 656 -3.12 15.15 20.16
N MET A 657 -1.98 14.68 19.65
CA MET A 657 -1.82 13.29 19.22
C MET A 657 -2.02 12.28 20.35
N THR A 658 -1.59 12.62 21.57
CA THR A 658 -1.65 11.74 22.76
C THR A 658 -2.90 11.90 23.61
N LEU A 659 -3.88 12.72 23.18
CA LEU A 659 -5.11 12.97 23.93
C LEU A 659 -5.84 11.69 24.37
N GLY A 660 -5.79 10.64 23.55
CA GLY A 660 -6.38 9.36 23.91
C GLY A 660 -7.89 9.35 23.73
N VAL A 661 -8.34 9.65 22.51
CA VAL A 661 -9.76 9.84 22.16
C VAL A 661 -10.62 8.55 22.20
N PHE A 662 -10.10 7.45 22.73
CA PHE A 662 -10.85 6.20 22.93
C PHE A 662 -11.95 6.33 24.01
N ARG A 663 -11.84 7.30 24.92
CA ARG A 663 -12.94 7.73 25.80
C ARG A 663 -13.61 8.97 25.19
N VAL A 664 -14.60 8.70 24.34
CA VAL A 664 -15.30 9.73 23.55
C VAL A 664 -15.88 10.86 24.42
N SER A 665 -16.36 10.54 25.64
CA SER A 665 -16.88 11.53 26.58
C SER A 665 -15.82 12.50 27.15
N LEU A 666 -14.54 12.16 27.09
CA LEU A 666 -13.43 13.06 27.43
C LEU A 666 -12.88 13.73 26.15
N ALA A 667 -13.03 13.09 25.00
CA ALA A 667 -12.50 13.56 23.72
C ALA A 667 -13.29 14.75 23.14
N SER A 668 -14.62 14.74 23.25
CA SER A 668 -15.45 15.89 22.84
C SER A 668 -15.06 17.16 23.58
N ASP A 669 -14.71 17.00 24.86
CA ASP A 669 -14.44 18.10 25.77
C ASP A 669 -12.97 18.53 25.68
N ALA A 670 -12.03 17.59 25.55
CA ALA A 670 -10.60 17.86 25.40
C ALA A 670 -10.21 18.47 24.03
N CYS A 671 -11.01 18.21 22.99
CA CYS A 671 -10.85 18.85 21.68
C CYS A 671 -11.62 20.17 21.57
N SER A 672 -12.32 20.60 22.63
CA SER A 672 -12.92 21.93 22.74
C SER A 672 -11.94 22.89 23.39
N ASP A 673 -11.99 24.17 23.02
CA ASP A 673 -11.13 25.23 23.59
C ASP A 673 -11.32 25.40 25.12
N ALA A 674 -12.33 24.76 25.72
CA ALA A 674 -12.70 24.91 27.12
C ALA A 674 -11.77 24.18 28.10
N TRP A 675 -11.09 23.10 27.69
CA TRP A 675 -10.25 22.30 28.59
C TRP A 675 -8.79 22.75 28.66
N GLY A 676 -8.33 23.55 27.69
CA GLY A 676 -6.93 23.92 27.54
C GLY A 676 -6.04 22.71 27.16
N GLU A 677 -4.86 22.98 26.60
CA GLU A 677 -3.91 21.90 26.29
C GLU A 677 -3.13 21.48 27.55
N PRO A 678 -3.00 20.17 27.84
CA PRO A 678 -2.16 19.73 28.94
C PRO A 678 -0.69 20.05 28.68
N ASP A 679 0.04 20.27 29.77
CA ASP A 679 1.48 20.36 29.72
C ASP A 679 2.08 18.95 29.55
N LEU A 680 2.55 18.65 28.34
CA LEU A 680 3.18 17.38 28.00
C LEU A 680 4.62 17.37 28.53
N VAL A 681 4.81 16.81 29.72
CA VAL A 681 6.10 16.83 30.43
C VAL A 681 7.04 15.70 30.02
N TYR A 682 6.52 14.64 29.40
CA TYR A 682 7.29 13.52 28.87
C TYR A 682 6.63 12.95 27.61
N TYR A 683 7.43 12.62 26.60
CA TYR A 683 7.01 11.95 25.37
C TYR A 683 8.13 11.08 24.83
N HIS A 684 7.83 9.82 24.52
CA HIS A 684 8.79 8.90 23.90
C HIS A 684 8.10 7.85 23.04
N ASP A 685 8.56 7.71 21.79
CA ASP A 685 8.15 6.62 20.89
C ASP A 685 8.95 5.35 21.16
N GLY A 686 8.42 4.50 22.04
CA GLY A 686 9.05 3.23 22.45
C GLY A 686 8.83 2.07 21.48
N LEU A 687 9.42 0.92 21.80
CA LEU A 687 9.41 -0.29 20.94
C LEU A 687 8.01 -0.87 20.80
N SER A 688 7.26 -0.85 21.89
CA SER A 688 5.92 -1.41 21.98
C SER A 688 4.86 -0.33 21.91
N THR A 689 5.13 0.86 22.43
CA THR A 689 4.16 1.94 22.55
C THR A 689 4.77 3.34 22.56
N THR A 690 3.97 4.34 22.21
CA THR A 690 4.26 5.74 22.56
C THR A 690 3.85 5.99 24.01
N VAL A 691 4.82 6.37 24.85
CA VAL A 691 4.61 6.73 26.26
C VAL A 691 4.57 8.24 26.37
N SER A 692 3.55 8.77 27.04
CA SER A 692 3.48 10.19 27.38
C SER A 692 3.09 10.40 28.85
N VAL A 693 3.51 11.53 29.41
CA VAL A 693 3.02 12.01 30.71
C VAL A 693 2.51 13.43 30.54
N GLU A 694 1.24 13.62 30.87
CA GLU A 694 0.57 14.91 30.86
C GLU A 694 0.42 15.44 32.28
N ARG A 695 0.59 16.75 32.43
CA ARG A 695 0.40 17.46 33.69
C ARG A 695 -0.80 18.41 33.61
N TRP A 696 -1.74 18.19 34.52
CA TRP A 696 -2.96 18.98 34.74
C TRP A 696 -2.87 19.64 36.12
N GLY A 697 -2.22 20.80 36.21
CA GLY A 697 -1.93 21.45 37.48
C GLY A 697 -1.01 20.58 38.36
N ARG A 698 -1.56 19.98 39.42
CA ARG A 698 -0.84 19.04 40.30
C ARG A 698 -1.02 17.57 39.90
N HIS A 699 -1.92 17.28 38.97
CA HIS A 699 -2.21 15.92 38.54
C HIS A 699 -1.30 15.52 37.38
N TYR A 700 -0.77 14.31 37.44
CA TYR A 700 0.01 13.69 36.36
C TYR A 700 -0.74 12.46 35.87
N ALA A 701 -0.80 12.28 34.55
CA ALA A 701 -1.38 11.11 33.91
C ALA A 701 -0.39 10.52 32.90
N MET A 702 0.03 9.28 33.15
CA MET A 702 0.86 8.51 32.24
C MET A 702 -0.03 7.77 31.25
N LYS A 703 0.30 7.88 29.96
CA LYS A 703 -0.44 7.31 28.86
C LYS A 703 0.41 6.40 27.98
N ASN A 704 -0.22 5.35 27.47
CA ASN A 704 0.32 4.35 26.57
C ASN A 704 -0.53 4.34 25.27
N ASN A 705 0.05 4.79 24.15
CA ASN A 705 -0.68 5.12 22.91
C ASN A 705 -1.92 5.99 23.17
N GLY A 706 -1.78 7.01 24.04
CA GLY A 706 -2.87 7.90 24.45
C GLY A 706 -3.80 7.33 25.54
N LYS A 707 -3.74 6.04 25.88
CA LYS A 707 -4.53 5.47 26.98
C LYS A 707 -3.90 5.72 28.33
N VAL A 708 -4.63 6.40 29.23
CA VAL A 708 -4.20 6.57 30.64
C VAL A 708 -4.09 5.20 31.29
N ASP A 709 -2.87 4.86 31.72
CA ASP A 709 -2.52 3.61 32.39
C ASP A 709 -2.20 3.82 33.88
N ALA A 710 -1.76 5.02 34.28
CA ALA A 710 -1.58 5.40 35.67
C ALA A 710 -1.71 6.92 35.87
N SER A 711 -2.22 7.35 37.03
CA SER A 711 -2.21 8.75 37.45
C SER A 711 -1.86 8.91 38.94
N ASN A 712 -1.66 10.14 39.40
CA ASN A 712 -1.58 10.47 40.84
C ASN A 712 -2.93 10.98 41.39
N GLY A 713 -4.04 10.66 40.72
CA GLY A 713 -5.41 11.08 41.05
C GLY A 713 -6.32 9.90 41.38
N ASP A 714 -7.47 9.83 40.70
CA ASP A 714 -8.61 8.97 41.06
C ASP A 714 -8.32 7.46 41.00
N ASP A 715 -7.32 7.02 40.24
CA ASP A 715 -6.96 5.61 40.09
C ASP A 715 -5.95 5.12 41.14
N MET A 716 -5.46 6.01 42.02
CA MET A 716 -4.51 5.67 43.10
C MET A 716 -4.98 4.52 44.00
N PRO A 717 -6.25 4.44 44.46
CA PRO A 717 -6.71 3.29 45.24
C PRO A 717 -6.55 1.97 44.49
N THR A 718 -6.76 1.95 43.17
CA THR A 718 -6.55 0.74 42.36
C THR A 718 -5.09 0.34 42.36
N GLN A 719 -4.18 1.29 42.07
CA GLN A 719 -2.73 1.01 42.02
C GLN A 719 -2.18 0.48 43.35
N ILE A 720 -2.64 1.03 44.48
CA ILE A 720 -2.28 0.58 45.84
C ILE A 720 -2.89 -0.80 46.12
N MET A 721 -4.19 -0.99 45.85
CA MET A 721 -4.90 -2.23 46.19
C MET A 721 -4.44 -3.43 45.38
N VAL A 722 -3.94 -3.23 44.16
CA VAL A 722 -3.32 -4.30 43.36
C VAL A 722 -2.15 -4.95 44.11
N ALA A 723 -1.39 -4.19 44.92
CA ALA A 723 -0.36 -4.74 45.79
C ALA A 723 -0.90 -5.13 47.18
N ALA A 724 -1.60 -4.21 47.84
CA ALA A 724 -1.98 -4.38 49.25
C ALA A 724 -2.98 -5.51 49.49
N TYR A 725 -3.96 -5.69 48.60
CA TYR A 725 -5.00 -6.71 48.78
C TYR A 725 -4.45 -8.15 48.80
N PRO A 726 -3.67 -8.61 47.79
CA PRO A 726 -3.14 -9.98 47.83
C PRO A 726 -2.17 -10.20 49.00
N LEU A 727 -1.36 -9.19 49.37
CA LEU A 727 -0.40 -9.31 50.48
C LEU A 727 -1.07 -9.37 51.85
N LEU A 728 -2.16 -8.61 52.06
CA LEU A 728 -2.93 -8.64 53.30
C LEU A 728 -3.79 -9.91 53.43
N MET A 729 -4.23 -10.47 52.31
CA MET A 729 -5.09 -11.67 52.27
C MET A 729 -4.29 -12.98 52.16
N HIS A 730 -2.97 -12.90 52.04
CA HIS A 730 -2.12 -14.08 52.00
C HIS A 730 -2.16 -14.82 53.35
N GLU A 731 -2.50 -16.12 53.35
CA GLU A 731 -2.72 -16.90 54.58
C GLU A 731 -1.51 -16.94 55.51
N GLY A 732 -0.30 -16.91 54.96
CA GLY A 732 0.97 -16.87 55.70
C GLY A 732 1.43 -15.48 56.10
N GLY A 733 0.64 -14.45 55.82
CA GLY A 733 1.07 -13.06 55.90
C GLY A 733 2.05 -12.67 54.77
N PRO A 734 2.50 -11.40 54.74
CA PRO A 734 3.36 -10.86 53.69
C PRO A 734 4.86 -11.11 53.89
N GLU A 735 5.25 -11.73 55.01
CA GLU A 735 6.64 -11.88 55.43
C GLU A 735 7.42 -12.82 54.50
N ASN A 736 8.59 -12.36 54.03
CA ASN A 736 9.53 -13.12 53.19
C ASN A 736 8.94 -13.67 51.88
N LEU A 737 7.92 -13.03 51.31
CA LEU A 737 7.38 -13.40 50.00
C LEU A 737 8.24 -12.85 48.86
N ASP A 738 8.43 -13.63 47.81
CA ASP A 738 8.91 -13.15 46.52
C ASP A 738 7.71 -12.67 45.70
N VAL A 739 7.68 -11.39 45.34
CA VAL A 739 6.54 -10.76 44.66
C VAL A 739 6.91 -10.38 43.24
N ALA A 740 6.14 -10.86 42.27
CA ALA A 740 6.24 -10.42 40.88
C ALA A 740 5.17 -9.36 40.56
N VAL A 741 5.60 -8.17 40.18
CA VAL A 741 4.72 -7.08 39.71
C VAL A 741 4.81 -6.99 38.20
N VAL A 742 3.70 -7.23 37.50
CA VAL A 742 3.62 -7.12 36.03
C VAL A 742 3.09 -5.74 35.64
N GLY A 743 3.91 -4.97 34.95
CA GLY A 743 3.68 -3.57 34.61
C GLY A 743 4.22 -2.63 35.70
N PHE A 744 5.12 -1.73 35.31
CA PHE A 744 5.71 -0.75 36.22
C PHE A 744 4.77 0.45 36.42
N GLY A 745 4.22 1.00 35.33
CA GLY A 745 3.31 2.14 35.35
C GLY A 745 3.90 3.37 36.05
N SER A 746 3.16 3.95 37.00
CA SER A 746 3.63 5.03 37.88
C SER A 746 4.66 4.58 38.92
N GLY A 747 4.87 3.28 39.11
CA GLY A 747 5.67 2.70 40.19
C GLY A 747 4.94 2.58 41.54
N VAL A 748 3.70 3.07 41.67
CA VAL A 748 2.97 3.08 42.96
C VAL A 748 2.72 1.67 43.49
N THR A 749 2.38 0.71 42.62
CA THR A 749 2.18 -0.69 43.03
C THR A 749 3.48 -1.31 43.56
N VAL A 750 4.60 -1.02 42.90
CA VAL A 750 5.93 -1.47 43.34
C VAL A 750 6.28 -0.85 44.68
N GLY A 751 6.16 0.48 44.81
CA GLY A 751 6.41 1.19 46.06
C GLY A 751 5.50 0.77 47.21
N THR A 752 4.24 0.42 46.91
CA THR A 752 3.31 -0.15 47.89
C THR A 752 3.75 -1.54 48.34
N THR A 753 4.20 -2.39 47.41
CA THR A 753 4.72 -3.73 47.71
C THR A 753 5.92 -3.66 48.65
N LEU A 754 6.85 -2.72 48.41
CA LEU A 754 8.05 -2.51 49.23
C LEU A 754 7.76 -1.98 50.65
N LYS A 755 6.52 -1.56 50.95
CA LYS A 755 6.09 -1.21 52.32
C LYS A 755 5.72 -2.42 53.17
N PHE A 756 5.56 -3.59 52.55
CA PHE A 756 5.35 -4.86 53.23
C PHE A 756 6.71 -5.56 53.47
N PRO A 757 6.82 -6.44 54.48
CA PRO A 757 8.05 -7.18 54.78
C PRO A 757 8.31 -8.34 53.81
N VAL A 758 8.25 -8.07 52.50
CA VAL A 758 8.51 -9.03 51.41
C VAL A 758 10.01 -9.31 51.29
N ALA A 759 10.39 -10.48 50.76
CA ALA A 759 11.79 -10.84 50.52
C ALA A 759 12.35 -10.14 49.27
N SER A 760 11.59 -10.12 48.19
CA SER A 760 12.00 -9.52 46.92
C SER A 760 10.81 -9.01 46.11
N VAL A 761 11.08 -8.06 45.20
CA VAL A 761 10.09 -7.57 44.23
C VAL A 761 10.72 -7.59 42.83
N ASP A 762 10.23 -8.50 41.98
CA ASP A 762 10.59 -8.56 40.57
C ASP A 762 9.58 -7.77 39.75
N VAL A 763 10.06 -6.79 38.96
CA VAL A 763 9.18 -5.99 38.10
C VAL A 763 9.34 -6.37 36.64
N ILE A 764 8.23 -6.71 35.99
CA ILE A 764 8.17 -7.13 34.60
C ILE A 764 7.53 -6.02 33.78
N GLU A 765 8.35 -5.28 33.03
CA GLU A 765 7.91 -4.18 32.17
C GLU A 765 8.35 -4.44 30.72
N LEU A 766 7.42 -4.22 29.78
CA LEU A 766 7.64 -4.42 28.35
C LEU A 766 8.22 -3.18 27.66
N GLU A 767 7.92 -1.99 28.19
CA GLU A 767 8.36 -0.73 27.60
C GLU A 767 9.41 -0.02 28.47
N ARG A 768 10.60 0.19 27.89
CA ARG A 768 11.74 0.78 28.61
C ARG A 768 11.51 2.23 28.99
N ALA A 769 10.65 2.94 28.26
CA ALA A 769 10.31 4.32 28.55
C ALA A 769 9.41 4.47 29.80
N ILE A 770 8.70 3.43 30.25
CA ILE A 770 7.78 3.55 31.38
C ILE A 770 8.49 3.84 32.71
N PRO A 771 9.56 3.11 33.10
CA PRO A 771 10.28 3.43 34.33
C PRO A 771 10.91 4.83 34.31
N ASP A 772 11.36 5.32 33.15
CA ASP A 772 11.82 6.71 33.00
C ASP A 772 10.67 7.72 33.18
N ALA A 773 9.51 7.46 32.58
CA ALA A 773 8.31 8.27 32.72
C ALA A 773 7.74 8.25 34.15
N SER A 774 8.02 7.19 34.93
CA SER A 774 7.54 7.09 36.31
C SER A 774 8.15 8.13 37.24
N LYS A 775 9.27 8.76 36.84
CA LYS A 775 9.97 9.82 37.59
C LYS A 775 9.07 10.98 38.00
N TYR A 776 8.03 11.26 37.22
CA TYR A 776 7.05 12.30 37.51
C TYR A 776 6.04 11.94 38.61
N PHE A 777 6.05 10.70 39.11
CA PHE A 777 5.16 10.16 40.14
C PHE A 777 5.90 9.89 41.46
N GLN A 778 7.09 10.46 41.66
CA GLN A 778 7.93 10.18 42.82
C GLN A 778 7.26 10.48 44.16
N ASP A 779 6.45 11.53 44.17
CA ASP A 779 5.68 11.99 45.33
C ASP A 779 4.69 10.93 45.84
N VAL A 780 4.20 10.06 44.96
CA VAL A 780 3.21 9.03 45.28
C VAL A 780 3.76 7.61 45.27
N ASN A 781 4.80 7.32 44.48
CA ASN A 781 5.38 5.98 44.41
C ASN A 781 6.40 5.69 45.51
N GLY A 782 7.07 6.71 46.06
CA GLY A 782 8.06 6.53 47.14
C GLY A 782 9.28 5.70 46.74
N LEU A 783 9.62 5.65 45.45
CA LEU A 783 10.81 4.99 44.93
C LEU A 783 11.97 5.98 44.80
N ASP A 784 13.15 5.60 45.25
CA ASP A 784 14.40 6.30 44.94
C ASP A 784 14.92 5.82 43.58
N TYR A 785 14.95 6.71 42.58
CA TYR A 785 15.36 6.31 41.22
C TYR A 785 16.85 6.04 41.13
N VAL A 786 17.23 4.78 41.31
CA VAL A 786 18.47 4.22 40.76
C VAL A 786 18.05 3.05 39.86
N LEU A 787 17.59 3.39 38.66
CA LEU A 787 17.38 2.40 37.60
C LEU A 787 18.54 2.55 36.59
N PRO A 788 19.32 1.48 36.36
CA PRO A 788 20.51 1.50 35.49
C PRO A 788 20.21 1.62 34.00
#